data_AF-A4BJ82-F1
#
_entry.id   AF-A4BJ82-F1
#
_cell.length_a   1.000
_cell.length_b   1.000
_cell.length_c   1.000
_cell.angle_alpha   90.00
_cell.angle_beta   90.00
_cell.angle_gamma   90.00
#
_symmetry.space_group_name_H-M   'P 1'
#
loop_
_entity.id
_entity.type
_entity.pdbx_description
1 polymer ?
#
loop_
_entity_poly.entity_id
_entity_poly.type
_entity_poly.pdbx_seq_one_letter_code
_entity_poly.pdbx_strand_id
1 'polypeptide(L)'
;MWKRLGFAVLSVVLIIASLFCFRWGFAQLSDVRQLDRLPLSSLDAVTQGVYAIEGRVAEQNALITTPYAKDRVVYFHYKLEEEYTDSEGNRKTRTLDSGESATTFLLEDSLSERQINPGRAIGDIEWHARQTYRRKSGDRIYTEHSIRPGDMIQMMAWYDYQREAFELSRMPAELETIVTYQTLQTEGGNTLFVSGLLISAATGLLAVGLAAALVVFGVHRYWVFVVVMTLGLLAALWSIGLIHLQKDWQDAAALYQERSEGALASREPAAIEDLYAMYALIKRSASQWPDSLLFRMAENESFRPPALSTNEQQRIESRLQDTSGSQYSQQWVVYVLAAGGTLGTAVLIWLALKAIRFKRLVEFVPTSQTTGLAYGIAELFGMINVDDRKPFLTSQLNSAKCVAYRYCVEERRGSGKNAKWVTLDEGEAQTEFWLEDEMGQVAVNPAGANIVYPEKNVDRQGRKRYTEYWLPPFRNVYCLGFAGIADADADRLSIQKSEDFEYLITTQEEDEVVKGRGASGFMLTGLALGFSLMAGTVLLSGSGLLTPLDLIKVSLIVPLLLLLITAILHYNGLVFLKNRVDKTRADIDTLLQKRHDLWPRLLTTVQGYMAHEKKLMAAMVKLRNGQSSYSENPDQAEKQLAFENKVVDAFIARVEDYPDLKANSLVKTFRDQMTRSEDELALIRQGYNDSVELYNTQIEKLPDVVLAKLFRFQPASSFNADPSARS
;
A
#
# COMPACT_ATOMS: atom_id res chain seq x y z
N MET A 1 1.19 18.42 15.67
CA MET A 1 2.36 17.89 16.39
C MET A 1 2.21 16.42 16.79
N TRP A 2 1.19 16.04 17.58
CA TRP A 2 0.98 14.66 18.07
C TRP A 2 0.91 13.56 16.98
N LYS A 3 0.25 13.82 15.84
CA LYS A 3 0.19 12.85 14.73
C LYS A 3 1.58 12.55 14.13
N ARG A 4 2.43 13.57 13.96
CA ARG A 4 3.80 13.38 13.43
C ARG A 4 4.68 12.62 14.43
N LEU A 5 4.55 12.92 15.72
CA LEU A 5 5.25 12.17 16.78
C LEU A 5 4.82 10.69 16.76
N GLY A 6 3.52 10.41 16.60
CA GLY A 6 3.02 9.05 16.46
C GLY A 6 3.62 8.31 15.25
N PHE A 7 3.68 8.94 14.08
CA PHE A 7 4.33 8.34 12.90
C PHE A 7 5.84 8.15 13.06
N ALA A 8 6.53 9.05 13.78
CA ALA A 8 7.96 8.92 14.04
C ALA A 8 8.25 7.70 14.93
N VAL A 9 7.52 7.55 16.03
CA VAL A 9 7.63 6.37 16.90
C VAL A 9 7.29 5.10 16.13
N LEU A 10 6.19 5.12 15.37
CA LEU A 10 5.77 3.98 14.55
C LEU A 10 6.86 3.59 13.53
N SER A 11 7.42 4.57 12.82
CA SER A 11 8.49 4.33 11.83
C SER A 11 9.70 3.64 12.46
N VAL A 12 10.20 4.17 13.58
CA VAL A 12 11.35 3.61 14.28
C VAL A 12 11.06 2.19 14.78
N VAL A 13 9.89 1.98 15.40
CA VAL A 13 9.48 0.65 15.89
C VAL A 13 9.39 -0.37 14.76
N LEU A 14 8.78 -0.01 13.62
CA LEU A 14 8.63 -0.90 12.47
C LEU A 14 9.97 -1.24 11.82
N ILE A 15 10.87 -0.27 11.68
CA ILE A 15 12.21 -0.49 11.12
C ILE A 15 13.03 -1.40 12.05
N ILE A 16 13.01 -1.15 13.37
CA ILE A 16 13.71 -2.01 14.35
C ILE A 16 13.13 -3.42 14.34
N ALA A 17 11.80 -3.55 14.34
CA ALA A 17 11.13 -4.85 14.26
C ALA A 17 11.49 -5.59 12.96
N SER A 18 11.53 -4.88 11.82
CA SER A 18 11.98 -5.43 10.54
C SER A 18 13.41 -5.97 10.61
N LEU A 19 14.36 -5.18 11.14
CA LEU A 19 15.76 -5.60 11.29
C LEU A 19 15.91 -6.80 12.23
N PHE A 20 15.14 -6.85 13.32
CA PHE A 20 15.12 -7.98 14.23
C PHE A 20 14.60 -9.25 13.54
N CYS A 21 13.48 -9.15 12.80
CA CYS A 21 12.92 -10.26 12.04
C CYS A 21 13.89 -10.74 10.93
N PHE A 22 14.59 -9.83 10.24
CA PHE A 22 15.62 -10.22 9.28
C PHE A 22 16.75 -10.97 9.95
N ARG A 23 17.30 -10.45 11.06
CA ARG A 23 18.41 -11.10 11.77
C ARG A 23 18.02 -12.51 12.20
N TRP A 24 16.83 -12.68 12.78
CA TRP A 24 16.40 -13.98 13.27
C TRP A 24 16.02 -14.93 12.13
N GLY A 25 15.30 -14.44 11.12
CA GLY A 25 14.92 -15.24 9.96
C GLY A 25 16.13 -15.71 9.15
N PHE A 26 17.15 -14.86 8.96
CA PHE A 26 18.37 -15.25 8.25
C PHE A 26 19.29 -16.16 9.05
N ALA A 27 19.31 -16.06 10.38
CA ALA A 27 20.04 -17.02 11.21
C ALA A 27 19.49 -18.44 10.98
N GLN A 28 18.17 -18.62 11.17
CA GLN A 28 17.50 -19.90 10.92
C GLN A 28 17.63 -20.38 9.48
N LEU A 29 17.59 -19.47 8.50
CA LEU A 29 17.79 -19.83 7.10
C LEU A 29 19.22 -20.33 6.84
N SER A 30 20.22 -19.73 7.50
CA SER A 30 21.61 -20.18 7.38
C SER A 30 21.77 -21.58 7.98
N ASP A 31 21.18 -21.85 9.14
CA ASP A 31 21.24 -23.17 9.79
C ASP A 31 20.73 -24.27 8.86
N VAL A 32 19.57 -24.07 8.23
CA VAL A 32 19.04 -25.07 7.29
C VAL A 32 19.87 -25.18 6.01
N ARG A 33 20.43 -24.07 5.51
CA ARG A 33 21.31 -24.11 4.34
C ARG A 33 22.62 -24.83 4.64
N GLN A 34 23.17 -24.69 5.84
CA GLN A 34 24.34 -25.42 6.28
C GLN A 34 24.01 -26.91 6.40
N LEU A 35 22.86 -27.26 6.96
CA LEU A 35 22.34 -28.64 7.00
C LEU A 35 22.23 -29.24 5.59
N ASP A 36 21.61 -28.54 4.63
CA ASP A 36 21.45 -29.01 3.24
C ASP A 36 22.79 -29.14 2.47
N ARG A 37 23.87 -28.53 2.97
CA ARG A 37 25.23 -28.65 2.42
C ARG A 37 26.01 -29.82 3.00
N LEU A 38 25.53 -30.44 4.08
CA LEU A 38 26.17 -31.59 4.70
C LEU A 38 25.62 -32.90 4.09
N PRO A 39 26.49 -33.78 3.56
CA PRO A 39 26.06 -35.11 3.14
C PRO A 39 25.75 -35.97 4.38
N LEU A 40 24.84 -36.94 4.20
CA LEU A 40 24.65 -38.02 5.17
C LEU A 40 25.87 -38.94 5.10
N SER A 41 26.69 -38.88 6.13
CA SER A 41 27.99 -39.55 6.23
C SER A 41 27.86 -40.88 6.95
N SER A 42 28.63 -41.87 6.50
CA SER A 42 28.83 -43.11 7.24
C SER A 42 29.79 -42.90 8.41
N LEU A 43 29.65 -43.71 9.45
CA LEU A 43 30.42 -43.62 10.70
C LEU A 43 31.90 -43.99 10.53
N ASP A 44 32.28 -44.60 9.41
CA ASP A 44 33.65 -44.91 9.01
C ASP A 44 34.31 -43.78 8.18
N ALA A 45 33.52 -42.81 7.68
CA ALA A 45 34.01 -41.67 6.90
C ALA A 45 34.31 -40.44 7.76
N VAL A 46 34.05 -40.50 9.06
CA VAL A 46 34.15 -39.34 9.95
C VAL A 46 35.58 -39.07 10.42
N THR A 47 35.98 -37.81 10.33
CA THR A 47 37.25 -37.27 10.84
C THR A 47 36.94 -36.07 11.73
N GLN A 48 37.93 -35.26 12.11
CA GLN A 48 37.65 -34.08 12.92
C GLN A 48 36.74 -33.08 12.18
N GLY A 49 35.59 -32.74 12.77
CA GLY A 49 34.65 -31.74 12.21
C GLY A 49 33.17 -32.06 12.45
N VAL A 50 32.29 -31.30 11.79
CA VAL A 50 30.82 -31.46 11.88
C VAL A 50 30.29 -32.42 10.81
N TYR A 51 29.46 -33.38 11.23
CA TYR A 51 28.88 -34.40 10.36
C TYR A 51 27.37 -34.54 10.58
N ALA A 52 26.65 -34.84 9.49
CA ALA A 52 25.29 -35.36 9.55
C ALA A 52 25.36 -36.88 9.40
N ILE A 53 24.89 -37.62 10.40
CA ILE A 53 25.00 -39.08 10.46
C ILE A 53 23.64 -39.72 10.72
N GLU A 54 23.50 -40.97 10.28
CA GLU A 54 22.35 -41.82 10.56
C GLU A 54 22.83 -43.14 11.17
N GLY A 55 22.11 -43.62 12.18
CA GLY A 55 22.39 -44.93 12.73
C GLY A 55 21.34 -45.41 13.72
N ARG A 56 21.52 -46.65 14.15
CA ARG A 56 20.67 -47.33 15.12
C ARG A 56 21.29 -47.21 16.51
N VAL A 57 20.48 -46.91 17.51
CA VAL A 57 20.94 -46.89 18.90
C VAL A 57 21.20 -48.31 19.39
N ALA A 58 22.42 -48.62 19.82
CA ALA A 58 22.82 -49.96 20.27
C ALA A 58 22.07 -50.44 21.54
N GLU A 59 21.95 -51.76 21.72
CA GLU A 59 21.35 -52.35 22.94
C GLU A 59 22.30 -52.41 24.15
N GLN A 60 23.61 -52.22 23.96
CA GLN A 60 24.64 -52.38 25.01
C GLN A 60 24.84 -51.13 25.92
N ASN A 61 23.96 -50.13 25.83
CA ASN A 61 24.17 -48.79 26.38
C ASN A 61 23.92 -48.65 27.89
N ALA A 62 24.55 -47.65 28.53
CA ALA A 62 24.29 -47.26 29.92
C ALA A 62 22.93 -46.55 30.06
N LEU A 63 21.83 -47.32 30.04
CA LEU A 63 20.47 -46.80 29.97
C LEU A 63 20.03 -46.08 31.26
N ILE A 64 19.32 -44.97 31.08
CA ILE A 64 18.59 -44.24 32.12
C ILE A 64 17.11 -44.66 32.10
N THR A 65 16.42 -44.50 33.22
CA THR A 65 15.01 -44.94 33.37
C THR A 65 14.08 -43.74 33.35
N THR A 66 13.02 -43.78 32.53
CA THR A 66 12.06 -42.66 32.47
C THR A 66 11.26 -42.52 33.77
N PRO A 67 10.88 -41.31 34.20
CA PRO A 67 10.17 -41.09 35.46
C PRO A 67 8.79 -41.75 35.56
N TYR A 68 8.00 -41.78 34.48
CA TYR A 68 6.61 -42.21 34.43
C TYR A 68 6.43 -43.60 33.82
N ALA A 69 6.91 -43.83 32.58
CA ALA A 69 6.77 -45.14 31.92
C ALA A 69 7.68 -46.22 32.51
N LYS A 70 8.77 -45.82 33.17
CA LYS A 70 9.85 -46.70 33.65
C LYS A 70 10.55 -47.45 32.51
N ASP A 71 10.56 -46.87 31.32
CA ASP A 71 11.26 -47.41 30.16
C ASP A 71 12.78 -47.18 30.30
N ARG A 72 13.59 -48.10 29.76
CA ARG A 72 15.05 -47.94 29.68
C ARG A 72 15.43 -47.28 28.36
N VAL A 73 16.05 -46.11 28.44
CA VAL A 73 16.25 -45.18 27.31
C VAL A 73 17.64 -44.55 27.35
N VAL A 74 18.09 -43.97 26.24
CA VAL A 74 19.35 -43.20 26.18
C VAL A 74 19.12 -41.71 26.41
N TYR A 75 17.93 -41.22 26.08
CA TYR A 75 17.49 -39.86 26.31
C TYR A 75 16.02 -39.85 26.70
N PHE A 76 15.64 -38.97 27.63
CA PHE A 76 14.24 -38.59 27.81
C PHE A 76 14.08 -37.11 28.15
N HIS A 77 12.93 -36.58 27.75
CA HIS A 77 12.35 -35.35 28.24
C HIS A 77 10.94 -35.64 28.75
N TYR A 78 10.61 -35.16 29.95
CA TYR A 78 9.29 -35.34 30.52
C TYR A 78 8.66 -34.00 30.92
N LYS A 79 7.34 -33.96 30.85
CA LYS A 79 6.55 -32.79 31.23
C LYS A 79 5.34 -33.23 32.05
N LEU A 80 5.16 -32.60 33.21
CA LEU A 80 3.96 -32.67 34.03
C LEU A 80 3.20 -31.37 33.88
N GLU A 81 1.99 -31.44 33.34
CA GLU A 81 1.11 -30.29 33.17
C GLU A 81 -0.17 -30.45 33.97
N GLU A 82 -0.79 -29.33 34.33
CA GLU A 82 -2.09 -29.28 34.98
C GLU A 82 -3.04 -28.40 34.17
N GLU A 83 -4.20 -28.94 33.82
CA GLU A 83 -5.32 -28.18 33.27
C GLU A 83 -6.04 -27.43 34.39
N TYR A 84 -6.20 -26.12 34.23
CA TYR A 84 -7.00 -25.30 35.13
C TYR A 84 -7.91 -24.38 34.32
N THR A 85 -9.01 -23.94 34.94
CA THR A 85 -9.92 -22.96 34.36
C THR A 85 -9.55 -21.59 34.90
N ASP A 86 -9.28 -20.64 34.01
CA ASP A 86 -9.02 -19.26 34.42
C ASP A 86 -10.31 -18.52 34.83
N SER A 87 -10.15 -17.28 35.31
CA SER A 87 -11.28 -16.44 35.74
C SER A 87 -12.27 -16.08 34.63
N GLU A 88 -11.90 -16.31 33.36
CA GLU A 88 -12.74 -16.06 32.18
C GLU A 88 -13.47 -17.33 31.71
N GLY A 89 -13.29 -18.46 32.40
CA GLY A 89 -13.90 -19.74 32.03
C GLY A 89 -13.13 -20.52 30.96
N ASN A 90 -11.94 -20.06 30.56
CA ASN A 90 -11.13 -20.71 29.55
C ASN A 90 -10.23 -21.78 30.19
N ARG A 91 -10.19 -22.98 29.59
CA ARG A 91 -9.26 -24.04 30.00
C ARG A 91 -7.85 -23.73 29.50
N LYS A 92 -6.88 -23.71 30.41
CA LYS A 92 -5.45 -23.51 30.13
C LYS A 92 -4.63 -24.61 30.80
N THR A 93 -3.46 -24.89 30.25
CA THR A 93 -2.46 -25.78 30.89
C THR A 93 -1.34 -24.95 31.50
N ARG A 94 -0.79 -25.41 32.62
CA ARG A 94 0.46 -24.91 33.19
C ARG A 94 1.41 -26.06 33.46
N THR A 95 2.71 -25.85 33.24
CA THR A 95 3.75 -26.85 33.56
C THR A 95 4.04 -26.80 35.07
N LEU A 96 3.91 -27.94 35.73
CA LEU A 96 4.20 -28.10 37.15
C LEU A 96 5.63 -28.60 37.38
N ASP A 97 6.10 -29.49 36.51
CA ASP A 97 7.44 -30.07 36.56
C ASP A 97 7.87 -30.47 35.14
N SER A 98 9.16 -30.36 34.86
CA SER A 98 9.77 -30.81 33.62
C SER A 98 11.24 -31.09 33.85
N GLY A 99 11.75 -32.11 33.19
CA GLY A 99 13.17 -32.44 33.26
C GLY A 99 13.61 -33.24 32.05
N GLU A 100 14.91 -33.25 31.85
CA GLU A 100 15.57 -33.98 30.79
C GLU A 100 16.84 -34.64 31.30
N SER A 101 17.18 -35.77 30.69
CA SER A 101 18.40 -36.49 30.99
C SER A 101 18.85 -37.25 29.75
N ALA A 102 20.16 -37.28 29.55
CA ALA A 102 20.82 -38.01 28.49
C ALA A 102 21.98 -38.80 29.09
N THR A 103 22.31 -39.93 28.48
CA THR A 103 23.48 -40.76 28.83
C THR A 103 24.34 -40.97 27.59
N THR A 104 25.61 -41.29 27.76
CA THR A 104 26.46 -41.71 26.65
C THR A 104 25.92 -43.00 26.03
N PHE A 105 25.87 -43.06 24.70
CA PHE A 105 25.36 -44.21 23.97
C PHE A 105 26.16 -44.49 22.69
N LEU A 106 26.15 -45.73 22.23
CA LEU A 106 26.70 -46.15 20.95
C LEU A 106 25.65 -46.06 19.85
N LEU A 107 26.07 -45.55 18.70
CA LEU A 107 25.32 -45.51 17.46
C LEU A 107 25.99 -46.47 16.47
N GLU A 108 25.19 -47.36 15.88
CA GLU A 108 25.64 -48.39 14.94
C GLU A 108 25.11 -48.07 13.53
N ASP A 109 25.97 -48.10 12.52
CA ASP A 109 25.56 -48.15 11.12
C ASP A 109 25.91 -49.52 10.50
N SER A 110 25.75 -49.69 9.18
CA SER A 110 26.02 -50.97 8.52
C SER A 110 27.52 -51.34 8.46
N LEU A 111 28.42 -50.41 8.80
CA LEU A 111 29.86 -50.52 8.60
C LEU A 111 30.67 -50.42 9.91
N SER A 112 30.19 -49.67 10.91
CA SER A 112 30.92 -49.36 12.14
C SER A 112 30.01 -48.88 13.28
N GLU A 113 30.59 -48.72 14.47
CA GLU A 113 29.93 -48.15 15.64
C GLU A 113 30.75 -46.97 16.20
N ARG A 114 30.05 -45.94 16.70
CA ARG A 114 30.66 -44.74 17.29
C ARG A 114 29.98 -44.34 18.57
N GLN A 115 30.77 -43.82 19.51
CA GLN A 115 30.27 -43.32 20.78
C GLN A 115 29.71 -41.91 20.63
N ILE A 116 28.52 -41.67 21.19
CA ILE A 116 27.86 -40.37 21.26
C ILE A 116 27.87 -39.89 22.71
N ASN A 117 28.46 -38.72 22.93
CA ASN A 117 28.57 -38.06 24.22
C ASN A 117 27.66 -36.82 24.24
N PRO A 118 26.53 -36.86 24.99
CA PRO A 118 25.66 -35.70 25.18
C PRO A 118 26.29 -34.52 25.94
N GLY A 119 27.39 -34.77 26.66
CA GLY A 119 28.01 -33.78 27.53
C GLY A 119 27.14 -33.44 28.76
N ARG A 120 27.47 -32.33 29.42
CA ARG A 120 26.76 -31.86 30.63
C ARG A 120 25.68 -30.82 30.35
N ALA A 121 25.74 -30.16 29.19
CA ALA A 121 24.82 -29.10 28.78
C ALA A 121 23.74 -29.67 27.86
N ILE A 122 22.90 -30.56 28.41
CA ILE A 122 21.89 -31.30 27.62
C ILE A 122 20.85 -30.36 27.01
N GLY A 123 20.55 -29.24 27.69
CA GLY A 123 19.58 -28.25 27.23
C GLY A 123 20.03 -27.37 26.07
N ASP A 124 21.32 -27.43 25.68
CA ASP A 124 21.83 -26.72 24.50
C ASP A 124 21.68 -27.56 23.21
N ILE A 125 21.14 -28.78 23.32
CA ILE A 125 20.94 -29.73 22.21
C ILE A 125 19.45 -29.79 21.86
N GLU A 126 19.12 -29.69 20.58
CA GLU A 126 17.75 -29.81 20.09
C GLU A 126 17.37 -31.28 19.92
N TRP A 127 16.68 -31.83 20.92
CA TRP A 127 16.22 -33.22 20.91
C TRP A 127 14.79 -33.34 20.38
N HIS A 128 14.66 -33.79 19.15
CA HIS A 128 13.38 -34.22 18.58
C HIS A 128 13.21 -35.70 18.86
N ALA A 129 12.71 -36.04 20.06
CA ALA A 129 12.41 -37.41 20.46
C ALA A 129 10.92 -37.74 20.28
N ARG A 130 10.63 -39.01 19.97
CA ARG A 130 9.24 -39.49 19.80
C ARG A 130 8.52 -39.46 21.13
N GLN A 131 7.25 -39.03 21.14
CA GLN A 131 6.40 -39.17 22.32
C GLN A 131 6.15 -40.66 22.60
N THR A 132 6.73 -41.16 23.68
CA THR A 132 6.70 -42.58 24.06
C THR A 132 5.67 -42.87 25.15
N TYR A 133 5.30 -41.87 25.94
CA TYR A 133 4.29 -41.99 26.99
C TYR A 133 3.40 -40.75 27.06
N ARG A 134 2.09 -40.97 27.20
CA ARG A 134 1.15 -39.91 27.57
C ARG A 134 0.02 -40.49 28.40
N ARG A 135 -0.21 -39.92 29.58
CA ARG A 135 -1.32 -40.31 30.46
C ARG A 135 -1.94 -39.08 31.10
N LYS A 136 -3.27 -39.04 31.13
CA LYS A 136 -4.02 -38.04 31.90
C LYS A 136 -4.62 -38.68 33.15
N SER A 137 -4.48 -38.03 34.29
CA SER A 137 -5.05 -38.45 35.57
C SER A 137 -5.65 -37.24 36.28
N GLY A 138 -6.99 -37.17 36.30
CA GLY A 138 -7.69 -35.95 36.71
C GLY A 138 -7.32 -34.79 35.79
N ASP A 139 -6.91 -33.68 36.39
CA ASP A 139 -6.46 -32.47 35.69
C ASP A 139 -4.97 -32.51 35.30
N ARG A 140 -4.23 -33.55 35.71
CA ARG A 140 -2.79 -33.68 35.43
C ARG A 140 -2.52 -34.48 34.17
N ILE A 141 -1.60 -34.00 33.35
CA ILE A 141 -1.14 -34.63 32.11
C ILE A 141 0.35 -34.93 32.27
N TYR A 142 0.68 -36.21 32.09
CA TYR A 142 2.03 -36.74 32.14
C TYR A 142 2.44 -37.08 30.71
N THR A 143 3.51 -36.46 30.21
CA THR A 143 4.01 -36.69 28.86
C THR A 143 5.51 -37.00 28.92
N GLU A 144 5.95 -38.03 28.19
CA GLU A 144 7.38 -38.36 28.01
C GLU A 144 7.71 -38.52 26.54
N HIS A 145 8.87 -37.99 26.18
CA HIS A 145 9.51 -38.18 24.88
C HIS A 145 10.85 -38.85 25.16
N SER A 146 11.19 -39.90 24.42
CA SER A 146 12.43 -40.63 24.69
C SER A 146 12.99 -41.33 23.46
N ILE A 147 14.30 -41.53 23.44
CA ILE A 147 15.01 -42.33 22.44
C ILE A 147 15.38 -43.67 23.07
N ARG A 148 14.92 -44.77 22.46
CA ARG A 148 15.09 -46.13 22.95
C ARG A 148 16.21 -46.85 22.20
N PRO A 149 16.85 -47.85 22.82
CA PRO A 149 17.66 -48.80 22.09
C PRO A 149 16.89 -49.42 20.92
N GLY A 150 17.55 -49.51 19.78
CA GLY A 150 16.97 -50.01 18.54
C GLY A 150 16.28 -48.95 17.68
N ASP A 151 16.07 -47.73 18.17
CA ASP A 151 15.55 -46.62 17.36
C ASP A 151 16.59 -46.18 16.32
N MET A 152 16.12 -45.88 15.11
CA MET A 152 16.91 -45.20 14.08
C MET A 152 16.83 -43.70 14.34
N ILE A 153 17.97 -43.03 14.35
CA ILE A 153 18.05 -41.58 14.54
C ILE A 153 19.01 -40.97 13.53
N GLN A 154 18.73 -39.73 13.14
CA GLN A 154 19.67 -38.87 12.44
C GLN A 154 20.12 -37.76 13.37
N MET A 155 21.39 -37.38 13.29
CA MET A 155 21.92 -36.28 14.09
C MET A 155 22.97 -35.48 13.34
N MET A 156 23.07 -34.20 13.72
CA MET A 156 24.15 -33.32 13.31
C MET A 156 25.03 -33.06 14.53
N ALA A 157 26.29 -33.50 14.49
CA ALA A 157 27.19 -33.48 15.64
C ALA A 157 28.65 -33.26 15.24
N TRP A 158 29.44 -32.72 16.16
CA TRP A 158 30.88 -32.58 15.99
C TRP A 158 31.61 -33.84 16.44
N TYR A 159 32.53 -34.35 15.62
CA TYR A 159 33.34 -35.53 15.91
C TYR A 159 34.72 -35.14 16.42
N ASP A 160 35.09 -35.65 17.60
CA ASP A 160 36.43 -35.51 18.16
C ASP A 160 37.28 -36.73 17.79
N TYR A 161 38.17 -36.55 16.81
CA TYR A 161 39.05 -37.63 16.35
C TYR A 161 39.94 -38.19 17.47
N GLN A 162 40.33 -37.39 18.47
CA GLN A 162 41.20 -37.87 19.55
C GLN A 162 40.46 -38.71 20.58
N ARG A 163 39.15 -38.48 20.75
CA ARG A 163 38.30 -39.20 21.70
C ARG A 163 37.49 -40.33 21.06
N GLU A 164 37.56 -40.45 19.73
CA GLU A 164 36.78 -41.40 18.92
C GLU A 164 35.28 -41.33 19.22
N ALA A 165 34.78 -40.13 19.50
CA ALA A 165 33.41 -39.90 19.93
C ALA A 165 32.83 -38.61 19.34
N PHE A 166 31.52 -38.63 19.08
CA PHE A 166 30.74 -37.43 18.79
C PHE A 166 30.42 -36.69 20.09
N GLU A 167 30.71 -35.40 20.12
CA GLU A 167 30.44 -34.53 21.27
C GLU A 167 29.27 -33.60 20.92
N LEU A 168 28.08 -33.90 21.46
CA LEU A 168 26.87 -33.12 21.17
C LEU A 168 26.90 -31.73 21.81
N SER A 169 27.67 -31.54 22.89
CA SER A 169 27.77 -30.24 23.58
C SER A 169 28.90 -29.34 23.03
N ARG A 170 29.58 -29.74 21.95
CA ARG A 170 30.78 -29.06 21.44
C ARG A 170 30.63 -28.76 19.94
N MET A 171 29.58 -28.02 19.59
CA MET A 171 29.43 -27.43 18.24
C MET A 171 30.24 -26.14 18.10
N PRO A 172 30.69 -25.77 16.89
CA PRO A 172 31.06 -24.40 16.57
C PRO A 172 29.92 -23.44 16.95
N ALA A 173 30.23 -22.23 17.41
CA ALA A 173 29.27 -21.29 18.00
C ALA A 173 28.14 -20.82 17.06
N GLU A 174 28.07 -21.33 15.84
CA GLU A 174 27.16 -20.91 14.77
C GLU A 174 26.20 -22.02 14.32
N LEU A 175 26.31 -23.24 14.85
CA LEU A 175 25.43 -24.37 14.51
C LEU A 175 24.76 -24.99 15.74
N GLU A 176 23.48 -25.30 15.61
CA GLU A 176 22.72 -26.02 16.62
C GLU A 176 22.91 -27.55 16.47
N THR A 177 23.02 -28.26 17.59
CA THR A 177 23.12 -29.73 17.56
C THR A 177 21.71 -30.30 17.52
N ILE A 178 21.39 -31.04 16.45
CA ILE A 178 20.06 -31.63 16.25
C ILE A 178 20.17 -33.14 16.40
N VAL A 179 19.31 -33.73 17.22
CA VAL A 179 19.11 -35.19 17.29
C VAL A 179 17.64 -35.49 17.06
N THR A 180 17.31 -36.18 15.98
CA THR A 180 15.92 -36.44 15.58
C THR A 180 15.65 -37.91 15.29
N TYR A 181 14.47 -38.39 15.68
CA TYR A 181 13.92 -39.68 15.22
C TYR A 181 13.31 -39.60 13.81
N GLN A 182 13.10 -38.37 13.31
CA GLN A 182 12.70 -38.12 11.93
C GLN A 182 13.96 -37.98 11.07
N THR A 183 13.80 -37.42 9.87
CA THR A 183 14.95 -37.08 9.02
C THR A 183 15.36 -35.63 9.25
N LEU A 184 16.66 -35.33 9.14
CA LEU A 184 17.19 -33.98 9.26
C LEU A 184 16.53 -33.01 8.25
N GLN A 185 16.20 -33.49 7.06
CA GLN A 185 15.51 -32.69 6.03
C GLN A 185 14.07 -32.31 6.42
N THR A 186 13.40 -33.13 7.23
CA THR A 186 12.04 -32.83 7.73
C THR A 186 12.09 -31.71 8.77
N GLU A 187 13.07 -31.77 9.68
CA GLU A 187 13.28 -30.69 10.67
C GLU A 187 13.71 -29.39 9.98
N GLY A 188 14.65 -29.47 9.03
CA GLY A 188 15.06 -28.33 8.20
C GLY A 188 13.89 -27.69 7.45
N GLY A 189 12.95 -28.49 6.94
CA GLY A 189 11.74 -28.01 6.27
C GLY A 189 10.83 -27.13 7.14
N ASN A 190 10.69 -27.43 8.43
CA ASN A 190 9.91 -26.62 9.36
C ASN A 190 10.61 -25.29 9.67
N THR A 191 11.92 -25.33 9.89
CA THR A 191 12.74 -24.14 10.15
C THR A 191 12.81 -23.22 8.93
N LEU A 192 12.84 -23.77 7.71
CA LEU A 192 12.68 -23.01 6.47
C LEU A 192 11.36 -22.25 6.40
N PHE A 193 10.27 -22.86 6.86
CA PHE A 193 8.97 -22.20 6.86
C PHE A 193 8.91 -21.02 7.83
N VAL A 194 9.42 -21.20 9.04
CA VAL A 194 9.45 -20.13 10.06
C VAL A 194 10.34 -18.98 9.60
N SER A 195 11.55 -19.28 9.12
CA SER A 195 12.48 -18.28 8.58
C SER A 195 11.89 -17.51 7.39
N GLY A 196 11.25 -18.22 6.45
CA GLY A 196 10.54 -17.60 5.33
C GLY A 196 9.46 -16.61 5.79
N LEU A 197 8.65 -17.00 6.77
CA LEU A 197 7.59 -16.14 7.33
C LEU A 197 8.17 -14.91 8.06
N LEU A 198 9.26 -15.08 8.80
CA LEU A 198 9.97 -13.98 9.47
C LEU A 198 10.56 -12.98 8.46
N ILE A 199 11.25 -13.48 7.43
CA ILE A 199 11.82 -12.64 6.35
C ILE A 199 10.70 -11.92 5.59
N SER A 200 9.59 -12.60 5.33
CA SER A 200 8.42 -12.00 4.69
C SER A 200 7.81 -10.87 5.51
N ALA A 201 7.58 -11.10 6.80
CA ALA A 201 7.12 -10.05 7.71
C ALA A 201 8.11 -8.89 7.76
N ALA A 202 9.43 -9.17 7.78
CA ALA A 202 10.47 -8.16 7.80
C ALA A 202 10.43 -7.23 6.57
N THR A 203 10.27 -7.78 5.36
CA THR A 203 10.14 -6.96 4.13
C THR A 203 8.90 -6.06 4.16
N GLY A 204 7.78 -6.59 4.67
CA GLY A 204 6.55 -5.82 4.81
C GLY A 204 6.69 -4.66 5.79
N LEU A 205 7.23 -4.94 6.98
CA LEU A 205 7.47 -3.94 8.02
C LEU A 205 8.45 -2.85 7.57
N LEU A 206 9.47 -3.21 6.80
CA LEU A 206 10.44 -2.26 6.25
C LEU A 206 9.77 -1.22 5.35
N ALA A 207 8.90 -1.65 4.44
CA ALA A 207 8.17 -0.75 3.54
C ALA A 207 7.24 0.21 4.28
N VAL A 208 6.51 -0.29 5.27
CA VAL A 208 5.62 0.55 6.08
C VAL A 208 6.41 1.54 6.95
N GLY A 209 7.51 1.07 7.55
CA GLY A 209 8.40 1.89 8.36
C GLY A 209 9.04 3.03 7.57
N LEU A 210 9.49 2.76 6.33
CA LEU A 210 10.07 3.76 5.44
C LEU A 210 9.00 4.76 4.95
N ALA A 211 7.80 4.30 4.61
CA ALA A 211 6.69 5.19 4.26
C ALA A 211 6.31 6.13 5.42
N ALA A 212 6.26 5.61 6.65
CA ALA A 212 6.03 6.42 7.85
C ALA A 212 7.13 7.47 8.07
N ALA A 213 8.40 7.12 7.80
CA ALA A 213 9.52 8.07 7.88
C ALA A 213 9.33 9.24 6.89
N LEU A 214 8.94 8.95 5.64
CA LEU A 214 8.72 10.00 4.63
C LEU A 214 7.58 10.95 4.99
N VAL A 215 6.52 10.44 5.61
CA VAL A 215 5.43 11.28 6.14
C VAL A 215 5.94 12.19 7.27
N VAL A 216 6.85 11.72 8.12
CA VAL A 216 7.46 12.51 9.20
C VAL A 216 8.35 13.63 8.64
N PHE A 217 9.14 13.32 7.60
CA PHE A 217 9.96 14.31 6.88
C PHE A 217 9.14 15.31 6.06
N GLY A 218 7.81 15.16 6.01
CA GLY A 218 6.92 16.11 5.33
C GLY A 218 6.96 15.96 3.80
N VAL A 219 7.30 14.77 3.28
CA VAL A 219 7.22 14.50 1.85
C VAL A 219 5.75 14.57 1.42
N HIS A 220 5.42 15.58 0.61
CA HIS A 220 4.07 15.87 0.12
C HIS A 220 3.94 15.67 -1.41
N ARG A 221 5.07 15.70 -2.13
CA ARG A 221 5.12 15.46 -3.57
C ARG A 221 5.15 13.96 -3.86
N TYR A 222 4.16 13.49 -4.63
CA TYR A 222 4.00 12.07 -4.93
C TYR A 222 5.24 11.49 -5.67
N TRP A 223 5.81 12.22 -6.62
CA TRP A 223 7.02 11.77 -7.33
C TRP A 223 8.25 11.63 -6.43
N VAL A 224 8.42 12.54 -5.47
CA VAL A 224 9.50 12.43 -4.47
C VAL A 224 9.27 11.19 -3.61
N PHE A 225 8.03 10.94 -3.17
CA PHE A 225 7.69 9.72 -2.45
C PHE A 225 8.02 8.46 -3.27
N VAL A 226 7.60 8.38 -4.53
CA VAL A 226 7.88 7.23 -5.41
C VAL A 226 9.38 6.98 -5.56
N VAL A 227 10.16 8.01 -5.87
CA VAL A 227 11.61 7.88 -6.07
C VAL A 227 12.31 7.45 -4.79
N VAL A 228 12.02 8.12 -3.67
CA VAL A 228 12.68 7.83 -2.38
C VAL A 228 12.27 6.46 -1.84
N MET A 229 11.00 6.06 -1.96
CA MET A 229 10.56 4.71 -1.61
C MET A 229 11.25 3.64 -2.45
N THR A 230 11.34 3.85 -3.76
CA THR A 230 11.93 2.88 -4.70
C THR A 230 13.42 2.70 -4.40
N LEU A 231 14.18 3.79 -4.34
CA LEU A 231 15.62 3.74 -4.07
C LEU A 231 15.90 3.23 -2.65
N GLY A 232 15.14 3.69 -1.67
CA GLY A 232 15.30 3.29 -0.27
C GLY A 232 15.07 1.79 -0.04
N LEU A 233 13.99 1.24 -0.59
CA LEU A 233 13.70 -0.19 -0.46
C LEU A 233 14.66 -1.06 -1.28
N LEU A 234 15.01 -0.66 -2.50
CA LEU A 234 16.03 -1.36 -3.30
C LEU A 234 17.36 -1.42 -2.55
N ALA A 235 17.88 -0.27 -2.12
CA ALA A 235 19.16 -0.20 -1.42
C ALA A 235 19.13 -1.04 -0.14
N ALA A 236 18.10 -0.90 0.70
CA ALA A 236 18.01 -1.64 1.96
C ALA A 236 17.93 -3.16 1.75
N LEU A 237 17.05 -3.64 0.86
CA LEU A 237 16.88 -5.07 0.60
C LEU A 237 18.12 -5.69 -0.05
N TRP A 238 18.78 -4.97 -0.96
CA TRP A 238 20.02 -5.42 -1.58
C TRP A 238 21.16 -5.49 -0.57
N SER A 239 21.34 -4.46 0.26
CA SER A 239 22.37 -4.44 1.30
C SER A 239 22.17 -5.58 2.30
N ILE A 240 20.94 -5.78 2.79
CA ILE A 240 20.60 -6.86 3.73
C ILE A 240 20.87 -8.23 3.08
N GLY A 241 20.43 -8.43 1.84
CA GLY A 241 20.62 -9.68 1.11
C GLY A 241 22.10 -10.01 0.90
N LEU A 242 22.92 -9.03 0.48
CA LEU A 242 24.35 -9.23 0.25
C LEU A 242 25.13 -9.51 1.54
N ILE A 243 24.83 -8.79 2.64
CA ILE A 243 25.51 -8.99 3.92
C ILE A 243 25.28 -10.42 4.44
N HIS A 244 24.04 -10.89 4.43
CA HIS A 244 23.73 -12.24 4.92
C HIS A 244 24.24 -13.33 3.98
N LEU A 245 24.26 -13.07 2.67
CA LEU A 245 24.85 -13.99 1.71
C LEU A 245 26.35 -14.16 1.93
N GLN A 246 27.06 -13.05 2.13
CA GLN A 246 28.49 -13.10 2.40
C GLN A 246 28.79 -13.89 3.67
N LYS A 247 28.00 -13.68 4.74
CA LYS A 247 28.12 -14.46 5.97
C LYS A 247 27.86 -15.96 5.72
N ASP A 248 26.76 -16.30 5.05
CA ASP A 248 26.42 -17.69 4.74
C ASP A 248 27.53 -18.43 3.96
N TRP A 249 28.24 -17.73 3.07
CA TRP A 249 29.40 -18.28 2.37
C TRP A 249 30.65 -18.43 3.24
N GLN A 250 30.89 -17.51 4.17
CA GLN A 250 31.99 -17.61 5.13
C GLN A 250 31.80 -18.80 6.07
N ASP A 251 30.58 -18.99 6.57
CA ASP A 251 30.23 -20.08 7.48
C ASP A 251 30.36 -21.43 6.75
N ALA A 252 29.89 -21.52 5.49
CA ALA A 252 30.08 -22.71 4.65
C ALA A 252 31.57 -23.01 4.35
N ALA A 253 32.39 -21.98 4.14
CA ALA A 253 33.81 -22.13 3.90
C ALA A 253 34.54 -22.66 5.15
N ALA A 254 34.21 -22.16 6.33
CA ALA A 254 34.79 -22.61 7.59
C ALA A 254 34.54 -24.11 7.84
N LEU A 255 33.29 -24.56 7.65
CA LEU A 255 32.91 -25.97 7.79
C LEU A 255 33.64 -26.89 6.80
N TYR A 256 33.74 -26.46 5.54
CA TYR A 256 34.43 -27.23 4.51
C TYR A 256 35.94 -27.33 4.81
N GLN A 257 36.56 -26.24 5.24
CA GLN A 257 37.98 -26.20 5.57
C GLN A 257 38.31 -27.14 6.73
N GLU A 258 37.55 -27.07 7.83
CA GLU A 258 37.74 -27.95 8.99
C GLU A 258 37.69 -29.43 8.59
N ARG A 259 36.66 -29.83 7.84
CA ARG A 259 36.51 -31.22 7.36
C ARG A 259 37.62 -31.62 6.38
N SER A 260 38.06 -30.69 5.53
CA SER A 260 39.12 -30.95 4.55
C SER A 260 40.47 -31.23 5.21
N GLU A 261 40.80 -30.52 6.29
CA GLU A 261 42.04 -30.76 7.03
C GLU A 261 42.03 -32.15 7.67
N GLY A 262 40.91 -32.54 8.27
CA GLY A 262 40.73 -33.87 8.88
C GLY A 262 40.82 -35.01 7.86
N ALA A 263 40.08 -34.91 6.76
CA ALA A 263 40.02 -35.95 5.73
C ALA A 263 41.36 -36.13 4.98
N LEU A 264 42.06 -35.03 4.68
CA LEU A 264 43.37 -35.09 4.02
C LEU A 264 44.47 -35.61 4.96
N ALA A 265 44.35 -35.37 6.27
CA ALA A 265 45.27 -35.90 7.26
C ALA A 265 45.08 -37.40 7.50
N SER A 266 43.83 -37.89 7.57
CA SER A 266 43.54 -39.31 7.79
C SER A 266 43.92 -40.19 6.58
N ARG A 267 43.82 -39.65 5.36
CA ARG A 267 44.01 -40.36 4.07
C ARG A 267 43.08 -41.57 3.90
N GLU A 268 41.97 -41.60 4.61
CA GLU A 268 40.98 -42.66 4.49
C GLU A 268 40.11 -42.44 3.24
N PRO A 269 39.91 -43.47 2.40
CA PRO A 269 39.15 -43.31 1.16
C PRO A 269 37.70 -42.89 1.41
N ALA A 270 37.08 -43.40 2.48
CA ALA A 270 35.71 -43.05 2.87
C ALA A 270 35.59 -41.55 3.22
N ALA A 271 36.54 -41.00 3.99
CA ALA A 271 36.57 -39.58 4.36
C ALA A 271 36.79 -38.66 3.14
N ILE A 272 37.58 -39.09 2.15
CA ILE A 272 37.84 -38.32 0.92
C ILE A 272 36.59 -38.32 0.01
N GLU A 273 35.91 -39.47 -0.15
CA GLU A 273 34.65 -39.54 -0.91
C GLU A 273 33.57 -38.63 -0.29
N ASP A 274 33.47 -38.66 1.03
CA ASP A 274 32.52 -37.87 1.81
C ASP A 274 32.81 -36.36 1.75
N LEU A 275 34.07 -35.94 1.81
CA LEU A 275 34.48 -34.55 1.57
C LEU A 275 34.08 -34.07 0.16
N TYR A 276 34.23 -34.93 -0.86
CA TYR A 276 33.78 -34.59 -2.21
C TYR A 276 32.25 -34.47 -2.30
N ALA A 277 31.52 -35.32 -1.57
CA ALA A 277 30.06 -35.23 -1.52
C ALA A 277 29.61 -33.87 -0.96
N MET A 278 30.25 -33.39 0.11
CA MET A 278 30.02 -32.04 0.65
C MET A 278 30.34 -30.95 -0.38
N TYR A 279 31.48 -31.03 -1.07
CA TYR A 279 31.83 -30.10 -2.14
C TYR A 279 30.77 -30.04 -3.26
N ALA A 280 30.28 -31.20 -3.71
CA ALA A 280 29.26 -31.29 -4.75
C ALA A 280 27.93 -30.65 -4.31
N LEU A 281 27.51 -30.83 -3.05
CA LEU A 281 26.33 -30.17 -2.48
C LEU A 281 26.50 -28.65 -2.41
N ILE A 282 27.66 -28.17 -1.94
CA ILE A 282 27.97 -26.74 -1.91
C ILE A 282 27.91 -26.13 -3.32
N LYS A 283 28.55 -26.79 -4.30
CA LYS A 283 28.52 -26.37 -5.71
C LYS A 283 27.10 -26.36 -6.30
N ARG A 284 26.25 -27.33 -5.94
CA ARG A 284 24.83 -27.35 -6.33
C ARG A 284 24.07 -26.16 -5.76
N SER A 285 24.31 -25.83 -4.48
CA SER A 285 23.70 -24.66 -3.82
C SER A 285 24.15 -23.33 -4.44
N ALA A 286 25.37 -23.28 -5.01
CA ALA A 286 25.95 -22.12 -5.67
C ALA A 286 25.47 -21.86 -7.10
N SER A 287 24.54 -22.66 -7.64
CA SER A 287 24.28 -22.68 -9.10
C SER A 287 23.58 -21.43 -9.65
N GLN A 288 22.92 -20.64 -8.80
CA GLN A 288 22.15 -19.47 -9.23
C GLN A 288 23.01 -18.19 -9.30
N TRP A 289 22.62 -17.22 -10.12
CA TRP A 289 23.27 -15.89 -10.12
C TRP A 289 22.69 -15.00 -9.01
N PRO A 290 23.50 -14.21 -8.27
CA PRO A 290 24.96 -14.09 -8.31
C PRO A 290 25.75 -15.05 -7.39
N ASP A 291 25.11 -16.01 -6.71
CA ASP A 291 25.80 -17.01 -5.86
C ASP A 291 26.95 -17.71 -6.59
N SER A 292 26.73 -18.07 -7.85
CA SER A 292 27.75 -18.65 -8.74
C SER A 292 28.98 -17.77 -8.94
N LEU A 293 28.84 -16.45 -8.87
CA LEU A 293 29.96 -15.51 -8.99
C LEU A 293 30.78 -15.46 -7.70
N LEU A 294 30.11 -15.37 -6.55
CA LEU A 294 30.78 -15.40 -5.24
C LEU A 294 31.45 -16.76 -4.99
N PHE A 295 30.77 -17.85 -5.34
CA PHE A 295 31.34 -19.19 -5.27
C PHE A 295 32.58 -19.32 -6.13
N ARG A 296 32.58 -18.86 -7.39
CA ARG A 296 33.79 -18.88 -8.25
C ARG A 296 34.96 -18.10 -7.66
N MET A 297 34.69 -17.00 -6.94
CA MET A 297 35.72 -16.25 -6.24
C MET A 297 36.26 -17.04 -5.03
N ALA A 298 35.37 -17.67 -4.26
CA ALA A 298 35.70 -18.44 -3.08
C ALA A 298 36.29 -19.84 -3.39
N GLU A 299 35.96 -20.44 -4.54
CA GLU A 299 36.34 -21.80 -4.95
C GLU A 299 37.87 -21.95 -5.01
N ASN A 300 38.55 -20.93 -5.56
CA ASN A 300 40.01 -20.94 -5.68
C ASN A 300 40.75 -20.82 -4.35
N GLU A 301 40.12 -20.22 -3.33
CA GLU A 301 40.76 -19.93 -2.04
C GLU A 301 40.31 -20.89 -0.93
N SER A 302 39.01 -21.14 -0.81
CA SER A 302 38.38 -21.80 0.33
C SER A 302 37.81 -23.19 0.04
N PHE A 303 37.36 -23.48 -1.18
CA PHE A 303 36.73 -24.77 -1.53
C PHE A 303 37.57 -25.57 -2.53
N ARG A 304 38.67 -26.16 -2.05
CA ARG A 304 39.53 -27.02 -2.89
C ARG A 304 38.95 -28.44 -2.95
N PRO A 305 38.51 -28.95 -4.12
CA PRO A 305 37.98 -30.30 -4.21
C PRO A 305 39.09 -31.34 -4.03
N PRO A 306 38.81 -32.49 -3.38
CA PRO A 306 39.77 -33.58 -3.28
C PRO A 306 40.05 -34.22 -4.64
N ALA A 307 41.25 -34.79 -4.81
CA ALA A 307 41.67 -35.43 -6.04
C ALA A 307 41.03 -36.83 -6.20
N LEU A 308 39.89 -36.89 -6.88
CA LEU A 308 39.18 -38.12 -7.24
C LEU A 308 39.12 -38.31 -8.76
N SER A 309 39.06 -39.57 -9.22
CA SER A 309 38.87 -39.88 -10.64
C SER A 309 37.47 -39.47 -11.13
N THR A 310 37.32 -39.20 -12.43
CA THR A 310 36.02 -38.79 -13.01
C THR A 310 34.90 -39.81 -12.78
N ASN A 311 35.24 -41.11 -12.73
CA ASN A 311 34.26 -42.16 -12.45
C ASN A 311 33.77 -42.14 -10.99
N GLU A 312 34.68 -41.89 -10.04
CA GLU A 312 34.32 -41.77 -8.61
C GLU A 312 33.46 -40.53 -8.38
N GLN A 313 33.82 -39.41 -9.00
CA GLN A 313 33.04 -38.17 -8.95
C GLN A 313 31.61 -38.39 -9.44
N GLN A 314 31.43 -39.01 -10.61
CA GLN A 314 30.11 -39.31 -11.17
C GLN A 314 29.28 -40.26 -10.28
N ARG A 315 29.93 -41.23 -9.64
CA ARG A 315 29.27 -42.16 -8.70
C ARG A 315 28.78 -41.44 -7.44
N ILE A 316 29.54 -40.47 -6.94
CA ILE A 316 29.13 -39.67 -5.78
C ILE A 316 28.01 -38.71 -6.17
N GLU A 317 28.15 -37.99 -7.29
CA GLU A 317 27.12 -37.08 -7.78
C GLU A 317 25.80 -37.80 -8.07
N SER A 318 25.82 -39.04 -8.59
CA SER A 318 24.60 -39.82 -8.79
C SER A 318 23.93 -40.24 -7.48
N ARG A 319 24.69 -40.62 -6.44
CA ARG A 319 24.15 -40.86 -5.08
C ARG A 319 23.44 -39.61 -4.52
N LEU A 320 23.99 -38.43 -4.79
CA LEU A 320 23.44 -37.16 -4.31
C LEU A 320 22.22 -36.65 -5.08
N GLN A 321 21.91 -37.22 -6.25
CA GLN A 321 20.69 -36.87 -6.99
C GLN A 321 19.43 -37.33 -6.25
N ASP A 322 19.51 -38.45 -5.55
CA ASP A 322 18.42 -39.01 -4.74
C ASP A 322 18.27 -38.30 -3.38
N THR A 323 19.27 -37.52 -2.96
CA THR A 323 19.18 -36.67 -1.76
C THR A 323 18.33 -35.44 -2.07
N SER A 324 17.07 -35.45 -1.63
CA SER A 324 16.21 -34.27 -1.62
C SER A 324 16.65 -33.34 -0.48
N GLY A 325 16.89 -32.06 -0.76
CA GLY A 325 17.10 -31.04 0.29
C GLY A 325 15.84 -30.82 1.13
N SER A 326 15.97 -29.99 2.16
CA SER A 326 14.88 -29.64 3.06
C SER A 326 13.69 -29.04 2.30
N GLN A 327 12.49 -29.62 2.45
CA GLN A 327 11.27 -29.18 1.74
C GLN A 327 10.12 -28.84 2.71
N TYR A 328 9.26 -27.92 2.27
CA TYR A 328 8.08 -27.50 3.01
C TYR A 328 7.07 -28.64 3.19
N SER A 329 6.75 -28.99 4.42
CA SER A 329 5.66 -29.94 4.72
C SER A 329 4.27 -29.37 4.39
N GLN A 330 4.09 -28.04 4.41
CA GLN A 330 2.78 -27.36 4.26
C GLN A 330 2.75 -26.31 3.14
N GLN A 331 3.03 -26.71 1.90
CA GLN A 331 3.04 -25.80 0.73
C GLN A 331 1.71 -25.03 0.53
N TRP A 332 0.56 -25.62 0.88
CA TRP A 332 -0.74 -24.97 0.72
C TRP A 332 -0.88 -23.68 1.56
N VAL A 333 -0.26 -23.62 2.74
CA VAL A 333 -0.30 -22.45 3.63
C VAL A 333 0.37 -21.25 2.96
N VAL A 334 1.49 -21.49 2.26
CA VAL A 334 2.22 -20.46 1.51
C VAL A 334 1.30 -19.82 0.47
N TYR A 335 0.59 -20.61 -0.33
CA TYR A 335 -0.31 -20.08 -1.36
C TYR A 335 -1.46 -19.29 -0.77
N VAL A 336 -2.03 -19.74 0.36
CA VAL A 336 -3.10 -19.01 1.06
C VAL A 336 -2.59 -17.66 1.59
N LEU A 337 -1.41 -17.63 2.22
CA LEU A 337 -0.80 -16.40 2.72
C LEU A 337 -0.46 -15.43 1.58
N ALA A 338 0.10 -15.93 0.48
CA ALA A 338 0.39 -15.14 -0.72
C ALA A 338 -0.88 -14.57 -1.37
N ALA A 339 -1.94 -15.39 -1.49
CA ALA A 339 -3.24 -14.94 -2.00
C ALA A 339 -3.86 -13.87 -1.10
N GLY A 340 -3.79 -14.05 0.23
CA GLY A 340 -4.21 -13.04 1.20
C GLY A 340 -3.40 -11.74 1.07
N GLY A 341 -2.09 -11.85 0.89
CA GLY A 341 -1.20 -10.72 0.69
C GLY A 341 -1.47 -9.92 -0.58
N THR A 342 -1.70 -10.61 -1.70
CA THR A 342 -2.04 -9.98 -2.99
C THR A 342 -3.43 -9.33 -2.96
N LEU A 343 -4.42 -9.97 -2.35
CA LEU A 343 -5.74 -9.38 -2.16
C LEU A 343 -5.68 -8.13 -1.26
N GLY A 344 -4.93 -8.21 -0.15
CA GLY A 344 -4.66 -7.07 0.73
C GLY A 344 -4.00 -5.91 -0.02
N THR A 345 -3.02 -6.20 -0.88
CA THR A 345 -2.37 -5.22 -1.76
C THR A 345 -3.39 -4.52 -2.66
N ALA A 346 -4.26 -5.26 -3.34
CA ALA A 346 -5.27 -4.68 -4.24
C ALA A 346 -6.26 -3.76 -3.49
N VAL A 347 -6.73 -4.19 -2.32
CA VAL A 347 -7.63 -3.38 -1.47
C VAL A 347 -6.93 -2.09 -1.00
N LEU A 348 -5.68 -2.20 -0.56
CA LEU A 348 -4.91 -1.04 -0.09
C LEU A 348 -4.58 -0.07 -1.23
N ILE A 349 -4.30 -0.56 -2.44
CA ILE A 349 -4.15 0.29 -3.62
C ILE A 349 -5.45 1.04 -3.91
N TRP A 350 -6.59 0.36 -3.89
CA TRP A 350 -7.88 1.02 -4.11
C TRP A 350 -8.13 2.13 -3.07
N LEU A 351 -7.86 1.86 -1.79
CA LEU A 351 -7.95 2.85 -0.72
C LEU A 351 -6.96 4.01 -0.90
N ALA A 352 -5.72 3.71 -1.29
CA ALA A 352 -4.68 4.71 -1.55
C ALA A 352 -5.09 5.64 -2.71
N LEU A 353 -5.56 5.07 -3.83
CA LEU A 353 -6.08 5.80 -4.97
C LEU A 353 -7.26 6.70 -4.58
N LYS A 354 -8.19 6.20 -3.75
CA LYS A 354 -9.32 6.98 -3.23
C LYS A 354 -8.84 8.16 -2.38
N ALA A 355 -7.85 7.96 -1.51
CA ALA A 355 -7.28 9.02 -0.68
C ALA A 355 -6.51 10.08 -1.50
N ILE A 356 -5.79 9.65 -2.54
CA ILE A 356 -4.99 10.53 -3.40
C ILE A 356 -5.87 11.30 -4.40
N ARG A 357 -7.04 10.77 -4.78
CA ARG A 357 -7.95 11.39 -5.76
C ARG A 357 -8.28 12.85 -5.43
N PHE A 358 -8.58 13.17 -4.18
CA PHE A 358 -8.86 14.55 -3.76
C PHE A 358 -7.66 15.48 -3.99
N LYS A 359 -6.45 15.03 -3.60
CA LYS A 359 -5.21 15.80 -3.82
C LYS A 359 -4.99 16.10 -5.30
N ARG A 360 -5.20 15.11 -6.17
CA ARG A 360 -5.06 15.33 -7.62
C ARG A 360 -6.13 16.24 -8.19
N LEU A 361 -7.36 16.20 -7.68
CA LEU A 361 -8.40 17.14 -8.10
C LEU A 361 -7.96 18.58 -7.85
N VAL A 362 -7.43 18.87 -6.66
CA VAL A 362 -6.86 20.19 -6.32
C VAL A 362 -5.72 20.55 -7.29
N GLU A 363 -4.76 19.64 -7.52
CA GLU A 363 -3.63 19.89 -8.46
C GLU A 363 -4.06 20.17 -9.92
N PHE A 364 -5.26 19.73 -10.35
CA PHE A 364 -5.78 19.95 -11.70
C PHE A 364 -6.75 21.14 -11.81
N VAL A 365 -7.10 21.78 -10.70
CA VAL A 365 -7.93 22.98 -10.68
C VAL A 365 -7.01 24.17 -10.48
N PRO A 366 -6.92 25.11 -11.44
CA PRO A 366 -6.11 26.29 -11.24
C PRO A 366 -6.70 27.17 -10.13
N THR A 367 -5.83 27.71 -9.26
CA THR A 367 -6.20 28.81 -8.37
C THR A 367 -6.47 30.05 -9.23
N SER A 368 -7.72 30.47 -9.27
CA SER A 368 -8.16 31.66 -10.00
C SER A 368 -8.15 32.88 -9.08
N GLN A 369 -7.93 34.05 -9.67
CA GLN A 369 -8.27 35.32 -9.02
C GLN A 369 -9.78 35.55 -9.13
N THR A 370 -10.37 36.34 -8.23
CA THR A 370 -11.81 36.61 -8.19
C THR A 370 -12.33 37.20 -9.51
N THR A 371 -11.56 38.09 -10.14
CA THR A 371 -11.91 38.71 -11.43
C THR A 371 -11.58 37.84 -12.66
N GLY A 372 -10.69 36.85 -12.50
CA GLY A 372 -10.31 35.89 -13.53
C GLY A 372 -11.04 34.55 -13.42
N LEU A 373 -12.17 34.52 -12.70
CA LEU A 373 -12.95 33.31 -12.50
C LEU A 373 -13.55 32.83 -13.82
N ALA A 374 -13.29 31.58 -14.19
CA ALA A 374 -13.88 30.93 -15.35
C ALA A 374 -15.03 30.00 -14.94
N TYR A 375 -16.03 29.85 -15.80
CA TYR A 375 -17.13 28.92 -15.57
C TYR A 375 -16.63 27.49 -15.43
N GLY A 376 -17.05 26.78 -14.38
CA GLY A 376 -16.61 25.41 -14.08
C GLY A 376 -16.00 25.25 -12.70
N ILE A 377 -15.25 24.17 -12.47
CA ILE A 377 -14.57 23.96 -11.19
C ILE A 377 -13.47 25.00 -11.04
N ALA A 378 -13.48 25.71 -9.92
CA ALA A 378 -12.54 26.76 -9.61
C ALA A 378 -12.09 26.70 -8.15
N GLU A 379 -10.88 27.19 -7.95
CA GLU A 379 -10.29 27.37 -6.64
C GLU A 379 -10.04 28.87 -6.42
N LEU A 380 -10.46 29.38 -5.27
CA LEU A 380 -10.28 30.78 -4.89
C LEU A 380 -9.69 30.87 -3.47
N PHE A 381 -8.86 31.90 -3.27
CA PHE A 381 -8.36 32.27 -1.95
C PHE A 381 -8.59 33.76 -1.74
N GLY A 382 -9.28 34.12 -0.65
CA GLY A 382 -9.59 35.51 -0.37
C GLY A 382 -10.18 35.72 1.02
N MET A 383 -10.40 36.96 1.39
CA MET A 383 -11.00 37.35 2.66
C MET A 383 -12.53 37.34 2.56
N ILE A 384 -13.18 36.80 3.58
CA ILE A 384 -14.63 36.91 3.74
C ILE A 384 -14.99 38.37 4.02
N ASN A 385 -15.84 38.94 3.18
CA ASN A 385 -16.45 40.26 3.36
C ASN A 385 -17.98 40.17 3.35
N VAL A 386 -18.64 41.08 4.04
CA VAL A 386 -20.09 41.14 4.25
C VAL A 386 -20.57 42.58 4.11
N ASP A 387 -21.73 42.77 3.50
CA ASP A 387 -22.34 44.09 3.29
C ASP A 387 -23.86 44.04 3.56
N ASP A 388 -24.58 45.14 3.31
CA ASP A 388 -26.03 45.19 3.52
C ASP A 388 -26.81 44.21 2.61
N ARG A 389 -26.21 43.78 1.49
CA ARG A 389 -26.81 42.78 0.58
C ARG A 389 -26.52 41.35 1.04
N LYS A 390 -25.39 41.13 1.73
CA LYS A 390 -24.91 39.86 2.26
C LYS A 390 -24.53 40.02 3.74
N PRO A 391 -25.53 40.16 4.64
CA PRO A 391 -25.29 40.46 6.04
C PRO A 391 -24.73 39.27 6.81
N PHE A 392 -24.03 39.53 7.92
CA PHE A 392 -23.58 38.49 8.84
C PHE A 392 -24.75 37.85 9.63
N LEU A 393 -24.58 36.58 9.99
CA LEU A 393 -25.42 35.88 10.95
C LEU A 393 -24.91 36.09 12.38
N THR A 394 -25.78 35.83 13.35
CA THR A 394 -25.44 35.75 14.77
C THR A 394 -25.57 34.29 15.21
N SER A 395 -24.50 33.72 15.77
CA SER A 395 -24.48 32.33 16.22
C SER A 395 -25.47 32.11 17.37
N GLN A 396 -26.11 30.94 17.42
CA GLN A 396 -27.25 30.71 18.29
C GLN A 396 -26.85 30.59 19.76
N LEU A 397 -25.70 29.99 20.06
CA LEU A 397 -25.26 29.75 21.44
C LEU A 397 -24.38 30.88 22.00
N ASN A 398 -23.45 31.40 21.20
CA ASN A 398 -22.49 32.41 21.66
C ASN A 398 -22.79 33.85 21.21
N SER A 399 -23.82 34.05 20.39
CA SER A 399 -24.12 35.37 19.78
C SER A 399 -22.92 35.95 19.01
N ALA A 400 -22.07 35.10 18.42
CA ALA A 400 -20.90 35.53 17.66
C ALA A 400 -21.32 35.92 16.23
N LYS A 401 -20.69 36.96 15.66
CA LYS A 401 -20.89 37.31 14.25
C LYS A 401 -20.19 36.30 13.34
N CYS A 402 -20.91 35.72 12.38
CA CYS A 402 -20.39 34.68 11.50
C CYS A 402 -21.12 34.65 10.16
N VAL A 403 -20.53 34.02 9.14
CA VAL A 403 -21.21 33.73 7.87
C VAL A 403 -21.79 32.31 7.82
N ALA A 404 -21.28 31.42 8.67
CA ALA A 404 -21.79 30.07 8.86
C ALA A 404 -21.52 29.60 10.29
N TYR A 405 -22.43 28.83 10.86
CA TYR A 405 -22.21 28.14 12.13
C TYR A 405 -22.94 26.79 12.19
N ARG A 406 -22.44 25.92 13.07
CA ARG A 406 -23.08 24.66 13.47
C ARG A 406 -22.96 24.48 14.96
N TYR A 407 -24.03 24.05 15.62
CA TYR A 407 -24.03 23.72 17.04
C TYR A 407 -24.59 22.34 17.34
N CYS A 408 -24.20 21.81 18.49
CA CYS A 408 -24.69 20.55 19.04
C CYS A 408 -24.77 20.67 20.57
N VAL A 409 -25.95 20.37 21.11
CA VAL A 409 -26.22 20.29 22.54
C VAL A 409 -26.36 18.83 22.93
N GLU A 410 -25.49 18.37 23.82
CA GLU A 410 -25.45 16.97 24.25
C GLU A 410 -25.66 16.85 25.75
N GLU A 411 -26.34 15.80 26.18
CA GLU A 411 -26.50 15.43 27.58
C GLU A 411 -25.76 14.14 27.89
N ARG A 412 -25.02 14.14 29.00
CA ARG A 412 -24.37 12.93 29.51
C ARG A 412 -25.38 12.05 30.23
N ARG A 413 -25.70 10.89 29.64
CA ARG A 413 -26.59 9.86 30.21
C ARG A 413 -25.79 8.63 30.66
N GLY A 414 -26.23 8.01 31.76
CA GLY A 414 -25.58 6.83 32.35
C GLY A 414 -24.61 7.16 33.49
N SER A 415 -24.06 6.11 34.12
CA SER A 415 -23.15 6.21 35.27
C SER A 415 -21.86 5.41 35.01
N GLY A 416 -20.74 5.88 35.56
CA GLY A 416 -19.43 5.21 35.47
C GLY A 416 -18.91 5.07 34.04
N LYS A 417 -18.42 3.86 33.71
CA LYS A 417 -17.82 3.51 32.41
C LYS A 417 -18.83 3.47 31.25
N ASN A 418 -20.14 3.41 31.56
CA ASN A 418 -21.20 3.32 30.56
C ASN A 418 -21.84 4.68 30.24
N ALA A 419 -21.29 5.78 30.76
CA ALA A 419 -21.81 7.11 30.46
C ALA A 419 -21.53 7.49 29.00
N LYS A 420 -22.56 7.91 28.27
CA LYS A 420 -22.48 8.34 26.87
C LYS A 420 -23.10 9.72 26.72
N TRP A 421 -22.58 10.51 25.79
CA TRP A 421 -23.19 11.77 25.37
C TRP A 421 -24.31 11.47 24.37
N VAL A 422 -25.47 12.07 24.58
CA VAL A 422 -26.65 11.93 23.70
C VAL A 422 -27.02 13.31 23.21
N THR A 423 -27.10 13.49 21.88
CA THR A 423 -27.53 14.75 21.26
C THR A 423 -28.98 15.02 21.62
N LEU A 424 -29.23 16.21 22.18
CA LEU A 424 -30.56 16.73 22.47
C LEU A 424 -31.06 17.65 21.36
N ASP A 425 -30.15 18.44 20.79
CA ASP A 425 -30.43 19.46 19.80
C ASP A 425 -29.20 19.69 18.93
N GLU A 426 -29.40 19.89 17.64
CA GLU A 426 -28.34 20.24 16.68
C GLU A 426 -28.92 21.09 15.56
N GLY A 427 -28.11 22.00 15.05
CA GLY A 427 -28.53 22.90 13.97
C GLY A 427 -27.35 23.55 13.28
N GLU A 428 -27.62 24.06 12.08
CA GLU A 428 -26.68 24.83 11.29
C GLU A 428 -27.41 25.96 10.56
N ALA A 429 -26.72 27.07 10.35
CA ALA A 429 -27.21 28.15 9.50
C ALA A 429 -26.03 28.81 8.76
N GLN A 430 -26.31 29.26 7.54
CA GLN A 430 -25.31 29.77 6.62
C GLN A 430 -25.92 30.92 5.81
N THR A 431 -25.11 31.90 5.43
CA THR A 431 -25.52 33.03 4.58
C THR A 431 -24.47 33.28 3.51
N GLU A 432 -24.89 33.81 2.36
CA GLU A 432 -23.96 34.22 1.30
C GLU A 432 -23.00 35.29 1.80
N PHE A 433 -21.78 35.30 1.25
CA PHE A 433 -20.76 36.31 1.55
C PHE A 433 -19.95 36.64 0.30
N TRP A 434 -19.23 37.77 0.36
CA TRP A 434 -18.23 38.13 -0.65
C TRP A 434 -16.89 37.52 -0.29
N LEU A 435 -16.23 36.92 -1.28
CA LEU A 435 -14.83 36.54 -1.18
C LEU A 435 -14.00 37.56 -1.95
N GLU A 436 -13.20 38.34 -1.22
CA GLU A 436 -12.43 39.47 -1.74
C GLU A 436 -10.94 39.12 -1.80
N ASP A 437 -10.32 39.39 -2.93
CA ASP A 437 -8.87 39.32 -3.12
C ASP A 437 -8.32 40.67 -3.60
N GLU A 438 -7.04 40.74 -3.95
CA GLU A 438 -6.40 41.98 -4.42
C GLU A 438 -6.99 42.52 -5.72
N MET A 439 -7.71 41.68 -6.48
CA MET A 439 -8.21 42.00 -7.82
C MET A 439 -9.70 42.33 -7.84
N GLY A 440 -10.47 41.86 -6.86
CA GLY A 440 -11.90 42.13 -6.77
C GLY A 440 -12.63 41.24 -5.77
N GLN A 441 -13.90 40.98 -6.05
CA GLN A 441 -14.78 40.20 -5.18
C GLN A 441 -15.70 39.28 -5.97
N VAL A 442 -15.92 38.06 -5.45
CA VAL A 442 -16.84 37.06 -5.98
C VAL A 442 -17.84 36.64 -4.92
N ALA A 443 -19.09 36.42 -5.30
CA ALA A 443 -20.10 35.90 -4.39
C ALA A 443 -19.87 34.41 -4.12
N VAL A 444 -19.97 34.00 -2.85
CA VAL A 444 -19.89 32.60 -2.43
C VAL A 444 -21.18 32.24 -1.72
N ASN A 445 -21.88 31.23 -2.24
CA ASN A 445 -23.04 30.63 -1.59
C ASN A 445 -22.57 29.39 -0.81
N PRO A 446 -22.48 29.44 0.52
CA PRO A 446 -21.96 28.31 1.32
C PRO A 446 -22.90 27.10 1.37
N ALA A 447 -24.14 27.21 0.88
CA ALA A 447 -25.14 26.17 1.00
C ALA A 447 -24.64 24.82 0.44
N GLY A 448 -24.60 23.82 1.32
CA GLY A 448 -24.16 22.46 0.99
C GLY A 448 -22.64 22.30 0.81
N ALA A 449 -21.84 23.31 1.16
CA ALA A 449 -20.40 23.18 1.29
C ALA A 449 -20.01 22.36 2.52
N ASN A 450 -18.93 21.60 2.42
CA ASN A 450 -18.24 21.03 3.57
C ASN A 450 -17.37 22.11 4.20
N ILE A 451 -17.86 22.76 5.25
CA ILE A 451 -17.18 23.89 5.90
C ILE A 451 -16.30 23.39 7.04
N VAL A 452 -15.00 23.69 6.97
CA VAL A 452 -14.06 23.49 8.09
C VAL A 452 -14.05 24.76 8.94
N TYR A 453 -14.75 24.70 10.07
CA TYR A 453 -14.88 25.83 10.98
C TYR A 453 -13.58 26.08 11.79
N PRO A 454 -13.01 27.30 11.74
CA PRO A 454 -11.80 27.66 12.50
C PRO A 454 -12.06 27.81 14.00
N GLU A 455 -13.21 28.39 14.36
CA GLU A 455 -13.53 28.71 15.74
C GLU A 455 -14.44 27.62 16.34
N LYS A 456 -14.19 27.31 17.61
CA LYS A 456 -14.96 26.34 18.38
C LYS A 456 -15.09 26.82 19.82
N ASN A 457 -16.30 26.82 20.34
CA ASN A 457 -16.57 26.97 21.76
C ASN A 457 -17.22 25.70 22.33
N VAL A 458 -16.87 25.35 23.57
CA VAL A 458 -17.49 24.26 24.33
C VAL A 458 -17.80 24.75 25.73
N ASP A 459 -19.08 25.00 26.00
CA ASP A 459 -19.58 25.30 27.34
C ASP A 459 -20.17 24.05 27.99
N ARG A 460 -20.04 23.92 29.31
CA ARG A 460 -20.57 22.77 30.08
C ARG A 460 -21.37 23.27 31.26
N GLN A 461 -22.65 22.93 31.28
CA GLN A 461 -23.56 23.27 32.37
C GLN A 461 -24.15 21.99 32.96
N GLY A 462 -23.61 21.57 34.11
CA GLY A 462 -24.00 20.33 34.76
C GLY A 462 -23.76 19.09 33.91
N ARG A 463 -24.84 18.40 33.50
CA ARG A 463 -24.78 17.21 32.62
C ARG A 463 -24.86 17.55 31.12
N LYS A 464 -25.04 18.82 30.76
CA LYS A 464 -25.14 19.26 29.36
C LYS A 464 -23.83 19.85 28.87
N ARG A 465 -23.53 19.61 27.60
CA ARG A 465 -22.40 20.17 26.85
C ARG A 465 -22.96 20.90 25.63
N TYR A 466 -22.59 22.17 25.50
CA TYR A 466 -22.98 23.06 24.41
C TYR A 466 -21.75 23.29 23.55
N THR A 467 -21.74 22.72 22.35
CA THR A 467 -20.62 22.89 21.42
C THR A 467 -21.08 23.70 20.23
N GLU A 468 -20.38 24.77 19.89
CA GLU A 468 -20.64 25.60 18.71
C GLU A 468 -19.36 25.77 17.91
N TYR A 469 -19.49 25.72 16.59
CA TYR A 469 -18.45 25.98 15.61
C TYR A 469 -18.93 27.09 14.68
N TRP A 470 -18.07 28.05 14.32
CA TRP A 470 -18.46 29.12 13.40
C TRP A 470 -17.32 29.61 12.52
N LEU A 471 -17.70 30.21 11.39
CA LEU A 471 -16.83 30.84 10.42
C LEU A 471 -17.00 32.36 10.52
N PRO A 472 -16.04 33.08 11.14
CA PRO A 472 -16.16 34.51 11.33
C PRO A 472 -15.96 35.30 10.03
N PRO A 473 -16.52 36.51 9.91
CA PRO A 473 -16.23 37.43 8.81
C PRO A 473 -14.78 37.93 8.90
N PHE A 474 -14.27 38.51 7.81
CA PHE A 474 -12.92 39.10 7.71
C PHE A 474 -11.79 38.10 7.98
N ARG A 475 -12.01 36.84 7.61
CA ARG A 475 -11.00 35.77 7.62
C ARG A 475 -10.67 35.39 6.20
N ASN A 476 -9.40 35.08 5.94
CA ASN A 476 -9.02 34.44 4.69
C ASN A 476 -9.53 33.00 4.68
N VAL A 477 -10.18 32.62 3.59
CA VAL A 477 -10.64 31.27 3.32
C VAL A 477 -10.21 30.83 1.93
N TYR A 478 -9.90 29.54 1.87
CA TYR A 478 -9.75 28.77 0.67
C TYR A 478 -11.11 28.14 0.32
N CYS A 479 -11.57 28.40 -0.90
CA CYS A 479 -12.84 27.91 -1.43
C CYS A 479 -12.57 27.08 -2.69
N LEU A 480 -12.94 25.80 -2.65
CA LEU A 480 -12.93 24.92 -3.81
C LEU A 480 -14.38 24.55 -4.13
N GLY A 481 -14.89 24.96 -5.28
CA GLY A 481 -16.28 24.72 -5.67
C GLY A 481 -16.53 24.92 -7.16
N PHE A 482 -17.81 24.94 -7.54
CA PHE A 482 -18.20 25.20 -8.92
C PHE A 482 -18.52 26.70 -9.09
N ALA A 483 -17.80 27.36 -9.98
CA ALA A 483 -18.11 28.69 -10.48
C ALA A 483 -19.25 28.59 -11.49
N GLY A 484 -20.47 28.82 -11.00
CA GLY A 484 -21.68 28.89 -11.81
C GLY A 484 -22.20 30.31 -11.89
N ILE A 485 -23.16 30.55 -12.78
CA ILE A 485 -23.78 31.86 -12.95
C ILE A 485 -24.67 32.16 -11.74
N ALA A 486 -24.59 33.38 -11.22
CA ALA A 486 -25.39 33.79 -10.08
C ALA A 486 -26.87 33.92 -10.46
N ASP A 487 -27.78 33.39 -9.63
CA ASP A 487 -29.23 33.41 -9.90
C ASP A 487 -29.82 34.83 -10.11
N ALA A 488 -29.19 35.86 -9.52
CA ALA A 488 -29.63 37.25 -9.61
C ALA A 488 -29.01 38.02 -10.79
N ASP A 489 -27.78 37.68 -11.19
CA ASP A 489 -26.93 38.46 -12.10
C ASP A 489 -26.28 37.50 -13.13
N ALA A 490 -26.80 37.49 -14.37
CA ALA A 490 -26.38 36.56 -15.42
C ALA A 490 -24.97 36.85 -16.00
N ASP A 491 -24.42 38.02 -15.69
CA ASP A 491 -23.10 38.50 -16.13
C ASP A 491 -21.99 38.19 -15.11
N ARG A 492 -22.31 37.56 -13.98
CA ARG A 492 -21.36 37.29 -12.89
C ARG A 492 -21.38 35.84 -12.44
N LEU A 493 -20.19 35.34 -12.14
CA LEU A 493 -19.99 34.02 -11.56
C LEU A 493 -20.04 34.09 -10.03
N SER A 494 -20.55 33.02 -9.43
CA SER A 494 -20.56 32.78 -7.99
C SER A 494 -20.11 31.35 -7.71
N ILE A 495 -19.46 31.14 -6.56
CA ILE A 495 -19.09 29.79 -6.12
C ILE A 495 -20.29 29.16 -5.43
N GLN A 496 -20.69 27.99 -5.93
CA GLN A 496 -21.84 27.25 -5.47
C GLN A 496 -21.62 25.73 -5.51
N LYS A 497 -22.57 24.99 -4.94
CA LYS A 497 -22.56 23.52 -4.96
C LYS A 497 -22.88 22.99 -6.36
N SER A 498 -22.14 21.97 -6.79
CA SER A 498 -22.48 21.12 -7.92
C SER A 498 -22.62 19.66 -7.45
N GLU A 499 -23.44 18.86 -8.11
CA GLU A 499 -23.59 17.42 -7.78
C GLU A 499 -22.31 16.62 -8.10
N ASP A 500 -21.53 17.09 -9.07
CA ASP A 500 -20.39 16.35 -9.63
C ASP A 500 -19.08 16.57 -8.86
N PHE A 501 -19.00 17.62 -8.04
CA PHE A 501 -17.74 18.08 -7.43
C PHE A 501 -17.87 18.33 -5.92
N GLU A 502 -16.78 18.05 -5.19
CA GLU A 502 -16.71 18.36 -3.76
C GLU A 502 -16.66 19.87 -3.59
N TYR A 503 -17.49 20.39 -2.68
CA TYR A 503 -17.53 21.81 -2.34
C TYR A 503 -16.95 22.00 -0.94
N LEU A 504 -15.83 22.69 -0.83
CA LEU A 504 -15.06 22.86 0.41
C LEU A 504 -14.78 24.34 0.69
N ILE A 505 -15.01 24.76 1.93
CA ILE A 505 -14.63 26.08 2.45
C ILE A 505 -13.82 25.87 3.72
N THR A 506 -12.62 26.42 3.79
CA THR A 506 -11.71 26.21 4.91
C THR A 506 -10.78 27.40 5.11
N THR A 507 -10.43 27.71 6.36
CA THR A 507 -9.38 28.70 6.67
C THR A 507 -7.97 28.12 6.63
N GLN A 508 -7.84 26.81 6.46
CA GLN A 508 -6.54 26.16 6.26
C GLN A 508 -6.04 26.48 4.86
N GLU A 509 -4.75 26.76 4.73
CA GLU A 509 -4.12 26.90 3.42
C GLU A 509 -4.26 25.60 2.61
N GLU A 510 -4.31 25.70 1.28
CA GLU A 510 -4.34 24.56 0.34
C GLU A 510 -3.31 23.49 0.77
N ASP A 511 -2.10 23.96 1.05
CA ASP A 511 -0.95 23.17 1.43
C ASP A 511 -1.19 22.35 2.72
N GLU A 512 -1.91 22.89 3.70
CA GLU A 512 -2.25 22.18 4.93
C GLU A 512 -3.34 21.11 4.72
N VAL A 513 -4.36 21.44 3.92
CA VAL A 513 -5.44 20.51 3.56
C VAL A 513 -4.87 19.33 2.77
N VAL A 514 -3.99 19.63 1.82
CA VAL A 514 -3.26 18.65 1.00
C VAL A 514 -2.31 17.81 1.84
N LYS A 515 -1.54 18.41 2.77
CA LYS A 515 -0.64 17.67 3.69
C LYS A 515 -1.43 16.72 4.59
N GLY A 516 -2.59 17.14 5.10
CA GLY A 516 -3.44 16.35 5.99
C GLY A 516 -4.02 15.09 5.32
N ARG A 517 -4.55 15.23 4.10
CA ARG A 517 -5.17 14.12 3.34
C ARG A 517 -4.13 13.30 2.55
N GLY A 518 -3.03 13.91 2.12
CA GLY A 518 -1.96 13.24 1.36
C GLY A 518 -1.15 12.23 2.18
N ALA A 519 -0.90 12.52 3.47
CA ALA A 519 -0.17 11.62 4.36
C ALA A 519 -0.82 10.24 4.49
N SER A 520 -2.16 10.17 4.55
CA SER A 520 -2.89 8.90 4.55
C SER A 520 -2.72 8.12 3.24
N GLY A 521 -2.71 8.82 2.10
CA GLY A 521 -2.47 8.18 0.80
C GLY A 521 -1.09 7.53 0.73
N PHE A 522 -0.04 8.23 1.18
CA PHE A 522 1.32 7.67 1.21
C PHE A 522 1.47 6.50 2.17
N MET A 523 0.84 6.56 3.36
CA MET A 523 0.83 5.42 4.28
C MET A 523 0.13 4.20 3.69
N LEU A 524 -1.02 4.39 3.02
CA LEU A 524 -1.73 3.30 2.35
C LEU A 524 -0.92 2.70 1.20
N THR A 525 -0.21 3.52 0.42
CA THR A 525 0.72 3.04 -0.61
C THR A 525 1.89 2.26 0.02
N GLY A 526 2.45 2.74 1.14
CA GLY A 526 3.47 2.02 1.90
C GLY A 526 3.00 0.68 2.44
N LEU A 527 1.76 0.60 2.93
CA LEU A 527 1.12 -0.65 3.32
C LEU A 527 0.91 -1.59 2.13
N ALA A 528 0.43 -1.08 0.99
CA ALA A 528 0.29 -1.88 -0.23
C ALA A 528 1.63 -2.47 -0.68
N LEU A 529 2.70 -1.66 -0.65
CA LEU A 529 4.06 -2.14 -0.91
C LEU A 529 4.46 -3.21 0.09
N GLY A 530 4.23 -3.01 1.38
CA GLY A 530 4.55 -3.99 2.41
C GLY A 530 3.86 -5.34 2.21
N PHE A 531 2.56 -5.33 1.93
CA PHE A 531 1.80 -6.55 1.61
C PHE A 531 2.29 -7.22 0.32
N SER A 532 2.66 -6.45 -0.70
CA SER A 532 3.18 -6.98 -1.97
C SER A 532 4.56 -7.65 -1.81
N LEU A 533 5.45 -7.05 -1.03
CA LEU A 533 6.77 -7.60 -0.71
C LEU A 533 6.64 -8.85 0.16
N MET A 534 5.75 -8.83 1.15
CA MET A 534 5.44 -9.98 1.97
C MET A 534 4.89 -11.13 1.12
N ALA A 535 3.95 -10.87 0.21
CA ALA A 535 3.43 -11.91 -0.68
C ALA A 535 4.51 -12.48 -1.62
N GLY A 536 5.33 -11.61 -2.20
CA GLY A 536 6.43 -12.01 -3.10
C GLY A 536 7.48 -12.87 -2.38
N THR A 537 7.89 -12.48 -1.18
CA THR A 537 8.81 -13.27 -0.36
C THR A 537 8.21 -14.59 0.10
N VAL A 538 6.94 -14.62 0.52
CA VAL A 538 6.25 -15.87 0.90
C VAL A 538 6.25 -16.85 -0.28
N LEU A 539 5.92 -16.38 -1.48
CA LEU A 539 5.92 -17.23 -2.68
C LEU A 539 7.31 -17.80 -3.01
N LEU A 540 8.35 -16.99 -2.89
CA LEU A 540 9.73 -17.46 -3.09
C LEU A 540 10.16 -18.42 -1.98
N SER A 541 9.77 -18.14 -0.74
CA SER A 541 9.98 -19.02 0.41
C SER A 541 9.42 -20.41 0.15
N GLY A 542 8.15 -20.53 -0.25
CA GLY A 542 7.53 -21.84 -0.50
C GLY A 542 8.11 -22.67 -1.64
N SER A 543 9.01 -22.10 -2.47
CA SER A 543 9.75 -22.86 -3.48
C SER A 543 10.83 -23.77 -2.89
N GLY A 544 11.16 -23.65 -1.60
CA GLY A 544 12.23 -24.43 -0.96
C GLY A 544 13.64 -23.89 -1.24
N LEU A 545 13.76 -22.87 -2.08
CA LEU A 545 15.04 -22.36 -2.59
C LEU A 545 15.33 -20.94 -2.09
N LEU A 546 14.77 -20.54 -0.94
CA LEU A 546 14.93 -19.18 -0.44
C LEU A 546 16.41 -18.87 -0.19
N THR A 547 16.90 -17.86 -0.88
CA THR A 547 18.25 -17.33 -0.73
C THR A 547 18.19 -15.90 -0.25
N PRO A 548 19.21 -15.40 0.47
CA PRO A 548 19.32 -13.97 0.77
C PRO A 548 19.22 -13.07 -0.48
N LEU A 549 19.56 -13.61 -1.65
CA LEU A 549 19.44 -12.94 -2.95
C LEU A 549 18.00 -12.79 -3.45
N ASP A 550 17.07 -13.60 -2.98
CA ASP A 550 15.67 -13.48 -3.41
C ASP A 550 15.07 -12.14 -2.96
N LEU A 551 15.64 -11.48 -1.94
CA LEU A 551 15.30 -10.09 -1.62
C LEU A 551 15.55 -9.12 -2.79
N ILE A 552 16.57 -9.36 -3.62
CA ILE A 552 16.83 -8.58 -4.83
C ILE A 552 15.67 -8.78 -5.83
N LYS A 553 15.25 -10.02 -6.06
CA LYS A 553 14.13 -10.33 -6.97
C LYS A 553 12.83 -9.69 -6.48
N VAL A 554 12.52 -9.82 -5.19
CA VAL A 554 11.31 -9.22 -4.58
C VAL A 554 11.38 -7.69 -4.62
N SER A 555 12.55 -7.08 -4.43
CA SER A 555 12.68 -5.62 -4.47
C SER A 555 12.26 -5.00 -5.81
N LEU A 556 12.30 -5.75 -6.93
CA LEU A 556 11.82 -5.30 -8.25
C LEU A 556 10.29 -5.14 -8.32
N ILE A 557 9.54 -5.71 -7.38
CA ILE A 557 8.09 -5.50 -7.26
C ILE A 557 7.81 -4.02 -6.93
N VAL A 558 8.68 -3.35 -6.17
CA VAL A 558 8.50 -1.96 -5.74
C VAL A 558 8.37 -0.99 -6.92
N PRO A 559 9.34 -0.89 -7.85
CA PRO A 559 9.21 0.02 -8.99
C PRO A 559 8.04 -0.35 -9.90
N LEU A 560 7.76 -1.64 -10.10
CA LEU A 560 6.65 -2.10 -10.93
C LEU A 560 5.29 -1.67 -10.36
N LEU A 561 5.08 -1.88 -9.05
CA LEU A 561 3.84 -1.53 -8.37
C LEU A 561 3.64 -0.01 -8.33
N LEU A 562 4.68 0.75 -8.00
CA LEU A 562 4.61 2.21 -7.98
C LEU A 562 4.38 2.78 -9.38
N LEU A 563 4.97 2.20 -10.43
CA LEU A 563 4.70 2.58 -11.81
C LEU A 563 3.23 2.34 -12.17
N LEU A 564 2.68 1.18 -11.80
CA LEU A 564 1.27 0.85 -12.02
C LEU A 564 0.33 1.85 -11.33
N ILE A 565 0.54 2.14 -10.04
CA ILE A 565 -0.26 3.11 -9.28
C ILE A 565 -0.19 4.49 -9.94
N THR A 566 1.02 4.90 -10.36
CA THR A 566 1.25 6.18 -11.03
C THR A 566 0.51 6.25 -12.37
N ALA A 567 0.58 5.20 -13.19
CA ALA A 567 -0.14 5.13 -14.46
C ALA A 567 -1.66 5.24 -14.28
N ILE A 568 -2.24 4.56 -13.29
CA ILE A 568 -3.67 4.63 -12.96
C ILE A 568 -4.06 6.06 -12.56
N LEU A 569 -3.26 6.71 -11.72
CA LEU A 569 -3.54 8.08 -11.28
C LEU A 569 -3.51 9.08 -12.44
N HIS A 570 -2.55 8.94 -13.36
CA HIS A 570 -2.43 9.80 -14.55
C HIS A 570 -3.57 9.56 -15.55
N TYR A 571 -3.90 8.31 -15.82
CA TYR A 571 -5.05 7.95 -16.65
C TYR A 571 -6.35 8.57 -16.11
N ASN A 572 -6.61 8.44 -14.81
CA ASN A 572 -7.80 9.03 -14.19
C ASN A 572 -7.81 10.57 -14.27
N GLY A 573 -6.64 11.21 -14.21
CA GLY A 573 -6.50 12.65 -14.42
C GLY A 573 -6.88 13.07 -15.85
N LEU A 574 -6.40 12.34 -16.87
CA LEU A 574 -6.78 12.59 -18.26
C LEU A 574 -8.29 12.40 -18.51
N VAL A 575 -8.88 11.35 -17.92
CA VAL A 575 -10.33 11.12 -17.99
C VAL A 575 -11.10 12.26 -17.33
N PHE A 576 -10.64 12.74 -16.18
CA PHE A 576 -11.27 13.89 -15.50
C PHE A 576 -11.24 15.15 -16.36
N LEU A 577 -10.09 15.49 -16.95
CA LEU A 577 -9.97 16.64 -17.85
C LEU A 577 -10.84 16.50 -19.10
N LYS A 578 -10.90 15.30 -19.68
CA LYS A 578 -11.80 15.02 -20.81
C LYS A 578 -13.27 15.22 -20.42
N ASN A 579 -13.70 14.66 -19.30
CA ASN A 579 -15.07 14.81 -18.81
C ASN A 579 -15.40 16.28 -18.51
N ARG A 580 -14.43 17.07 -18.05
CA ARG A 580 -14.58 18.52 -17.85
C ARG A 580 -14.87 19.24 -19.17
N VAL A 581 -14.15 18.92 -20.25
CA VAL A 581 -14.40 19.44 -21.60
C VAL A 581 -15.78 19.02 -22.12
N ASP A 582 -16.13 17.74 -21.96
CA ASP A 582 -17.43 17.21 -22.41
C ASP A 582 -18.59 17.84 -21.64
N LYS A 583 -18.42 18.11 -20.34
CA LYS A 583 -19.43 18.76 -19.49
C LYS A 583 -19.65 20.23 -19.86
N THR A 584 -18.58 21.02 -20.02
CA THR A 584 -18.72 22.43 -20.44
C THR A 584 -19.31 22.55 -21.84
N ARG A 585 -19.01 21.61 -22.75
CA ARG A 585 -19.67 21.52 -24.05
C ARG A 585 -21.18 21.27 -23.92
N ALA A 586 -21.58 20.32 -23.08
CA ALA A 586 -23.00 20.04 -22.85
C ALA A 586 -23.76 21.21 -22.22
N ASP A 587 -23.08 22.02 -21.40
CA ASP A 587 -23.65 23.24 -20.82
C ASP A 587 -23.87 24.31 -21.92
N ILE A 588 -22.95 24.46 -22.88
CA ILE A 588 -23.15 25.30 -24.08
C ILE A 588 -24.37 24.82 -24.87
N ASP A 589 -24.44 23.53 -25.19
CA ASP A 589 -25.56 22.97 -25.96
C ASP A 589 -26.91 23.19 -25.26
N THR A 590 -26.95 23.03 -23.93
CA THR A 590 -28.15 23.27 -23.12
C THR A 590 -28.59 24.74 -23.17
N LEU A 591 -27.64 25.67 -23.08
CA LEU A 591 -27.93 27.10 -23.18
C LEU A 591 -28.43 27.49 -24.58
N LEU A 592 -27.79 26.96 -25.63
CA LEU A 592 -28.19 27.20 -27.00
C LEU A 592 -29.59 26.63 -27.29
N GLN A 593 -29.93 25.48 -26.70
CA GLN A 593 -31.30 24.95 -26.73
C GLN A 593 -32.29 25.90 -26.04
N LYS A 594 -31.97 26.37 -24.82
CA LYS A 594 -32.82 27.32 -24.10
C LYS A 594 -33.09 28.58 -24.93
N ARG A 595 -32.05 29.12 -25.60
CA ARG A 595 -32.17 30.26 -26.53
C ARG A 595 -33.05 29.95 -27.72
N HIS A 596 -32.85 28.79 -28.34
CA HIS A 596 -33.68 28.33 -29.45
C HIS A 596 -35.17 28.26 -29.06
N ASP A 597 -35.47 27.78 -27.85
CA ASP A 597 -36.83 27.62 -27.32
C ASP A 597 -37.56 28.96 -27.05
N LEU A 598 -36.83 30.10 -27.07
CA LEU A 598 -37.43 31.44 -26.95
C LEU A 598 -38.10 31.90 -28.26
N TRP A 599 -37.60 31.47 -29.42
CA TRP A 599 -38.09 31.92 -30.73
C TRP A 599 -39.57 31.61 -31.01
N PRO A 600 -40.09 30.38 -30.73
CA PRO A 600 -41.50 30.09 -30.93
C PRO A 600 -42.43 31.02 -30.15
N ARG A 601 -42.08 31.33 -28.89
CA ARG A 601 -42.87 32.20 -28.00
C ARG A 601 -42.91 33.64 -28.51
N LEU A 602 -41.77 34.14 -29.00
CA LEU A 602 -41.70 35.46 -29.61
C LEU A 602 -42.53 35.54 -30.89
N LEU A 603 -42.37 34.55 -31.78
CA LEU A 603 -42.98 34.57 -33.12
C LEU A 603 -44.51 34.63 -33.04
N THR A 604 -45.13 33.90 -32.12
CA THR A 604 -46.59 33.95 -31.89
C THR A 604 -47.07 35.36 -31.53
N THR A 605 -46.25 36.13 -30.82
CA THR A 605 -46.59 37.50 -30.38
C THR A 605 -46.36 38.51 -31.49
N VAL A 606 -45.25 38.38 -32.23
CA VAL A 606 -44.82 39.36 -33.24
C VAL A 606 -45.61 39.24 -34.55
N GLN A 607 -46.13 38.05 -34.89
CA GLN A 607 -46.89 37.80 -36.13
C GLN A 607 -48.08 38.74 -36.33
N GLY A 608 -48.77 39.14 -35.26
CA GLY A 608 -49.93 40.04 -35.34
C GLY A 608 -49.57 41.51 -35.58
N TYR A 609 -48.39 41.95 -35.14
CA TYR A 609 -47.98 43.37 -35.18
C TYR A 609 -47.09 43.70 -36.37
N MET A 610 -46.27 42.76 -36.84
CA MET A 610 -45.26 43.00 -37.88
C MET A 610 -45.54 42.25 -39.20
N ALA A 611 -46.81 42.12 -39.58
CA ALA A 611 -47.21 41.38 -40.79
C ALA A 611 -46.59 41.92 -42.09
N HIS A 612 -46.19 43.20 -42.12
CA HIS A 612 -45.54 43.84 -43.27
C HIS A 612 -44.02 43.57 -43.35
N GLU A 613 -43.40 43.05 -42.28
CA GLU A 613 -41.96 42.77 -42.20
C GLU A 613 -41.59 41.36 -42.69
N LYS A 614 -41.95 41.05 -43.94
CA LYS A 614 -41.79 39.69 -44.49
C LYS A 614 -40.35 39.16 -44.42
N LYS A 615 -39.35 40.01 -44.61
CA LYS A 615 -37.93 39.62 -44.59
C LYS A 615 -37.45 39.22 -43.20
N LEU A 616 -37.83 40.00 -42.17
CA LEU A 616 -37.51 39.71 -40.78
C LEU A 616 -38.27 38.47 -40.29
N MET A 617 -39.56 38.37 -40.63
CA MET A 617 -40.40 37.22 -40.29
C MET A 617 -39.83 35.92 -40.89
N ALA A 618 -39.37 35.95 -42.15
CA ALA A 618 -38.72 34.80 -42.78
C ALA A 618 -37.41 34.40 -42.06
N ALA A 619 -36.62 35.37 -41.59
CA ALA A 619 -35.41 35.09 -40.84
C ALA A 619 -35.70 34.47 -39.46
N MET A 620 -36.72 34.96 -38.75
CA MET A 620 -37.18 34.38 -37.47
C MET A 620 -37.76 32.97 -37.65
N VAL A 621 -38.54 32.74 -38.70
CA VAL A 621 -39.06 31.41 -39.04
C VAL A 621 -37.90 30.45 -39.36
N LYS A 622 -36.84 30.94 -40.01
CA LYS A 622 -35.62 30.15 -40.26
C LYS A 622 -34.90 29.78 -38.95
N LEU A 623 -34.82 30.70 -37.98
CA LEU A 623 -34.25 30.40 -36.66
C LEU A 623 -35.10 29.40 -35.88
N ARG A 624 -36.43 29.57 -35.89
CA ARG A 624 -37.39 28.62 -35.29
C ARG A 624 -37.28 27.21 -35.87
N ASN A 625 -37.10 27.11 -37.18
CA ASN A 625 -37.05 25.82 -37.88
C ASN A 625 -35.64 25.22 -37.96
N GLY A 626 -34.62 25.96 -37.52
CA GLY A 626 -33.25 25.48 -37.47
C GLY A 626 -33.09 24.37 -36.43
N GLN A 627 -32.20 23.41 -36.67
CA GLN A 627 -31.84 22.44 -35.63
C GLN A 627 -31.06 23.13 -34.52
N SER A 628 -31.33 22.70 -33.29
CA SER A 628 -30.65 23.11 -32.07
C SER A 628 -29.45 22.23 -31.71
N SER A 629 -29.10 21.22 -32.52
CA SER A 629 -27.93 20.38 -32.25
C SER A 629 -26.67 21.09 -32.76
N TYR A 630 -26.13 21.96 -31.91
CA TYR A 630 -24.86 22.68 -32.12
C TYR A 630 -23.62 21.78 -31.88
N SER A 631 -23.87 20.51 -31.59
CA SER A 631 -23.06 19.65 -30.74
C SER A 631 -21.97 18.86 -31.44
N GLU A 632 -21.75 18.97 -32.76
CA GLU A 632 -20.65 18.25 -33.44
C GLU A 632 -19.48 19.15 -33.88
N ASN A 633 -19.73 20.43 -34.18
CA ASN A 633 -18.71 21.33 -34.72
C ASN A 633 -18.85 22.76 -34.15
N PRO A 634 -17.91 23.23 -33.30
CA PRO A 634 -17.90 24.58 -32.75
C PRO A 634 -18.01 25.67 -33.82
N ASP A 635 -17.37 25.48 -34.98
CA ASP A 635 -17.37 26.44 -36.10
C ASP A 635 -18.76 26.60 -36.73
N GLN A 636 -19.55 25.52 -36.75
CA GLN A 636 -20.92 25.56 -37.26
C GLN A 636 -21.84 26.27 -36.25
N ALA A 637 -21.62 26.04 -34.97
CA ALA A 637 -22.37 26.70 -33.92
C ALA A 637 -22.16 28.21 -33.93
N GLU A 638 -20.93 28.66 -34.12
CA GLU A 638 -20.59 30.07 -34.22
C GLU A 638 -21.28 30.76 -35.41
N LYS A 639 -21.33 30.12 -36.58
CA LYS A 639 -22.05 30.66 -37.76
C LYS A 639 -23.54 30.85 -37.50
N GLN A 640 -24.16 29.90 -36.81
CA GLN A 640 -25.59 29.97 -36.50
C GLN A 640 -25.88 31.04 -35.43
N LEU A 641 -25.00 31.19 -34.45
CA LEU A 641 -25.07 32.26 -33.44
C LEU A 641 -24.85 33.65 -34.05
N ALA A 642 -23.91 33.79 -34.98
CA ALA A 642 -23.72 35.04 -35.72
C ALA A 642 -24.94 35.40 -36.59
N PHE A 643 -25.65 34.40 -37.12
CA PHE A 643 -26.91 34.64 -37.82
C PHE A 643 -28.04 35.03 -36.85
N GLU A 644 -28.15 34.34 -35.71
CA GLU A 644 -29.12 34.64 -34.65
C GLU A 644 -28.98 36.07 -34.14
N ASN A 645 -27.77 36.47 -33.75
CA ASN A 645 -27.49 37.82 -33.23
C ASN A 645 -27.88 38.90 -34.25
N LYS A 646 -27.58 38.71 -35.54
CA LYS A 646 -28.01 39.62 -36.61
C LYS A 646 -29.53 39.76 -36.72
N VAL A 647 -30.28 38.69 -36.49
CA VAL A 647 -31.76 38.72 -36.53
C VAL A 647 -32.31 39.39 -35.27
N VAL A 648 -31.72 39.14 -34.10
CA VAL A 648 -32.08 39.81 -32.84
C VAL A 648 -31.86 41.32 -32.96
N ASP A 649 -30.70 41.76 -33.45
CA ASP A 649 -30.38 43.18 -33.63
C ASP A 649 -31.37 43.85 -34.59
N ALA A 650 -31.66 43.20 -35.73
CA ALA A 650 -32.64 43.70 -36.69
C ALA A 650 -34.06 43.75 -36.11
N PHE A 651 -34.41 42.79 -35.26
CA PHE A 651 -35.70 42.78 -34.55
C PHE A 651 -35.80 43.93 -33.56
N ILE A 652 -34.80 44.11 -32.68
CA ILE A 652 -34.79 45.18 -31.68
C ILE A 652 -34.87 46.56 -32.36
N ALA A 653 -34.10 46.76 -33.43
CA ALA A 653 -34.14 48.00 -34.20
C ALA A 653 -35.55 48.29 -34.77
N ARG A 654 -36.25 47.25 -35.21
CA ARG A 654 -37.59 47.41 -35.80
C ARG A 654 -38.70 47.50 -34.74
N VAL A 655 -38.54 46.95 -33.55
CA VAL A 655 -39.50 47.08 -32.43
C VAL A 655 -39.69 48.54 -32.03
N GLU A 656 -38.68 49.39 -32.18
CA GLU A 656 -38.76 50.83 -31.91
C GLU A 656 -39.83 51.55 -32.76
N ASP A 657 -40.11 51.04 -33.97
CA ASP A 657 -41.13 51.59 -34.87
C ASP A 657 -42.57 51.16 -34.50
N TYR A 658 -42.74 50.23 -33.55
CA TYR A 658 -44.04 49.67 -33.15
C TYR A 658 -44.26 49.83 -31.63
N PRO A 659 -44.84 50.95 -31.16
CA PRO A 659 -45.01 51.26 -29.73
C PRO A 659 -45.77 50.19 -28.93
N ASP A 660 -46.83 49.62 -29.52
CA ASP A 660 -47.65 48.58 -28.87
C ASP A 660 -46.87 47.28 -28.68
N LEU A 661 -45.98 46.94 -29.62
CA LEU A 661 -45.12 45.77 -29.54
C LEU A 661 -43.98 46.01 -28.54
N LYS A 662 -43.44 47.22 -28.48
CA LYS A 662 -42.42 47.63 -27.52
C LYS A 662 -42.92 47.58 -26.07
N ALA A 663 -44.19 47.94 -25.85
CA ALA A 663 -44.83 47.87 -24.53
C ALA A 663 -45.21 46.44 -24.11
N ASN A 664 -45.14 45.46 -25.01
CA ASN A 664 -45.53 44.09 -24.74
C ASN A 664 -44.57 43.41 -23.76
N SER A 665 -45.11 42.84 -22.68
CA SER A 665 -44.32 42.18 -21.64
C SER A 665 -43.54 40.96 -22.15
N LEU A 666 -44.06 40.21 -23.13
CA LEU A 666 -43.37 39.05 -23.74
C LEU A 666 -42.17 39.49 -24.57
N VAL A 667 -42.28 40.59 -25.32
CA VAL A 667 -41.16 41.14 -26.12
C VAL A 667 -40.05 41.68 -25.21
N LYS A 668 -40.43 42.40 -24.14
CA LYS A 668 -39.47 42.85 -23.12
C LYS A 668 -38.77 41.65 -22.46
N THR A 669 -39.53 40.65 -22.04
CA THR A 669 -39.00 39.43 -21.41
C THR A 669 -38.07 38.67 -22.36
N PHE A 670 -38.44 38.53 -23.63
CA PHE A 670 -37.58 37.91 -24.65
C PHE A 670 -36.25 38.64 -24.79
N ARG A 671 -36.28 39.97 -24.94
CA ARG A 671 -35.07 40.77 -25.09
C ARG A 671 -34.16 40.62 -23.88
N ASP A 672 -34.73 40.74 -22.68
CA ASP A 672 -33.98 40.63 -21.43
C ASP A 672 -33.40 39.21 -21.24
N GLN A 673 -34.14 38.15 -21.61
CA GLN A 673 -33.65 36.76 -21.60
C GLN A 673 -32.56 36.53 -22.65
N MET A 674 -32.68 37.12 -23.84
CA MET A 674 -31.71 36.97 -24.91
C MET A 674 -30.38 37.63 -24.55
N THR A 675 -30.40 38.88 -24.04
CA THR A 675 -29.21 39.57 -23.54
C THR A 675 -28.54 38.76 -22.43
N ARG A 676 -29.30 38.34 -21.40
CA ARG A 676 -28.77 37.52 -20.31
C ARG A 676 -28.12 36.23 -20.80
N SER A 677 -28.74 35.55 -21.75
CA SER A 677 -28.20 34.32 -22.32
C SER A 677 -26.94 34.54 -23.17
N GLU A 678 -26.72 35.73 -23.73
CA GLU A 678 -25.50 36.06 -24.46
C GLU A 678 -24.33 36.27 -23.49
N ASP A 679 -24.58 36.98 -22.39
CA ASP A 679 -23.60 37.20 -21.32
C ASP A 679 -23.21 35.85 -20.68
N GLU A 680 -24.19 35.00 -20.37
CA GLU A 680 -23.99 33.63 -19.87
C GLU A 680 -23.23 32.77 -20.89
N LEU A 681 -23.55 32.86 -22.19
CA LEU A 681 -22.86 32.11 -23.25
C LEU A 681 -21.39 32.52 -23.37
N ALA A 682 -21.08 33.81 -23.23
CA ALA A 682 -19.71 34.31 -23.28
C ALA A 682 -18.85 33.69 -22.15
N LEU A 683 -19.39 33.66 -20.93
CA LEU A 683 -18.72 33.07 -19.77
C LEU A 683 -18.48 31.56 -19.92
N ILE A 684 -19.49 30.81 -20.37
CA ILE A 684 -19.37 29.35 -20.56
C ILE A 684 -18.39 29.03 -21.70
N ARG A 685 -18.38 29.80 -22.81
CA ARG A 685 -17.43 29.62 -23.91
C ARG A 685 -15.98 29.82 -23.47
N GLN A 686 -15.72 30.85 -22.66
CA GLN A 686 -14.40 31.06 -22.09
C GLN A 686 -13.98 29.84 -21.24
N GLY A 687 -14.85 29.40 -20.31
CA GLY A 687 -14.57 28.21 -19.48
C GLY A 687 -14.37 26.91 -20.28
N TYR A 688 -15.05 26.75 -21.42
CA TYR A 688 -14.80 25.65 -22.35
C TYR A 688 -13.41 25.73 -22.99
N ASN A 689 -13.03 26.90 -23.51
CA ASN A 689 -11.72 27.10 -24.13
C ASN A 689 -10.57 26.85 -23.14
N ASP A 690 -10.69 27.36 -21.92
CA ASP A 690 -9.72 27.13 -20.84
C ASP A 690 -9.62 25.62 -20.52
N SER A 691 -10.75 24.92 -20.48
CA SER A 691 -10.78 23.46 -20.25
C SER A 691 -10.13 22.68 -21.40
N VAL A 692 -10.34 23.09 -22.65
CA VAL A 692 -9.71 22.50 -23.84
C VAL A 692 -8.20 22.73 -23.83
N GLU A 693 -7.75 23.94 -23.51
CA GLU A 693 -6.33 24.28 -23.41
C GLU A 693 -5.63 23.42 -22.36
N LEU A 694 -6.20 23.32 -21.16
CA LEU A 694 -5.67 22.49 -20.08
C LEU A 694 -5.60 21.01 -20.50
N TYR A 695 -6.66 20.49 -21.10
CA TYR A 695 -6.71 19.10 -21.56
C TYR A 695 -5.67 18.82 -22.67
N ASN A 696 -5.61 19.66 -23.71
CA ASN A 696 -4.67 19.51 -24.83
C ASN A 696 -3.22 19.63 -24.34
N THR A 697 -2.95 20.59 -23.47
CA THR A 697 -1.63 20.75 -22.85
C THR A 697 -1.23 19.52 -22.04
N GLN A 698 -2.17 18.89 -21.32
CA GLN A 698 -1.86 17.73 -20.48
C GLN A 698 -1.55 16.47 -21.31
N ILE A 699 -2.28 16.22 -22.40
CA ILE A 699 -2.03 15.07 -23.27
C ILE A 699 -0.69 15.16 -24.03
N GLU A 700 -0.06 16.33 -24.06
CA GLU A 700 1.25 16.57 -24.70
C GLU A 700 2.43 16.55 -23.71
N LYS A 701 2.18 16.61 -22.40
CA LYS A 701 3.23 16.64 -21.36
C LYS A 701 3.71 15.23 -21.00
N LEU A 702 4.99 15.08 -20.66
CA LEU A 702 5.52 13.83 -20.06
C LEU A 702 5.15 13.76 -18.56
N PRO A 703 4.73 12.59 -18.05
CA PRO A 703 4.63 11.28 -18.71
C PRO A 703 3.30 11.02 -19.45
N ASP A 704 2.33 11.93 -19.36
CA ASP A 704 0.95 11.72 -19.83
C ASP A 704 0.83 11.48 -21.34
N VAL A 705 1.73 12.02 -22.16
CA VAL A 705 1.80 11.77 -23.60
C VAL A 705 1.94 10.28 -23.96
N VAL A 706 2.59 9.49 -23.10
CA VAL A 706 2.72 8.03 -23.31
C VAL A 706 1.37 7.36 -23.14
N LEU A 707 0.65 7.72 -22.07
CA LEU A 707 -0.69 7.20 -21.78
C LEU A 707 -1.70 7.70 -22.82
N ALA A 708 -1.62 8.98 -23.20
CA ALA A 708 -2.48 9.59 -24.21
C ALA A 708 -2.39 8.85 -25.55
N LYS A 709 -1.18 8.55 -26.02
CA LYS A 709 -0.96 7.78 -27.25
C LYS A 709 -1.42 6.33 -27.13
N LEU A 710 -1.12 5.67 -25.99
CA LEU A 710 -1.49 4.27 -25.76
C LEU A 710 -3.01 4.07 -25.74
N PHE A 711 -3.75 4.98 -25.11
CA PHE A 711 -5.21 4.92 -24.95
C PHE A 711 -5.99 5.79 -25.95
N ARG A 712 -5.30 6.39 -26.93
CA ARG A 712 -5.89 7.21 -28.02
C ARG A 712 -6.70 8.42 -27.55
N PHE A 713 -6.24 9.12 -26.51
CA PHE A 713 -6.80 10.42 -26.16
C PHE A 713 -6.52 11.42 -27.30
N GLN A 714 -7.58 12.00 -27.86
CA GLN A 714 -7.50 12.94 -28.98
C GLN A 714 -7.60 14.38 -28.45
N PRO A 715 -6.93 15.36 -29.08
CA PRO A 715 -7.08 16.76 -28.75
C PRO A 715 -8.52 17.25 -29.02
N ALA A 716 -9.02 18.14 -28.17
CA ALA A 716 -10.32 18.79 -28.36
C ALA A 716 -10.17 20.11 -29.12
N SER A 717 -11.21 20.50 -29.87
CA SER A 717 -11.27 21.76 -30.62
C SER A 717 -11.81 22.90 -29.75
N SER A 718 -11.11 24.03 -29.67
CA SER A 718 -11.59 25.25 -29.02
C SER A 718 -12.70 25.94 -29.85
N PHE A 719 -13.55 26.71 -29.18
CA PHE A 719 -14.40 27.72 -29.82
C PHE A 719 -13.53 28.91 -30.23
N ASN A 720 -13.76 29.46 -31.43
CA ASN A 720 -13.01 30.58 -32.03
C ASN A 720 -11.54 30.28 -32.39
N ALA A 721 -11.19 29.03 -32.69
CA ALA A 721 -9.87 28.74 -33.26
C ALA A 721 -9.75 29.43 -34.63
N ASP A 722 -9.06 30.57 -34.67
CA ASP A 722 -8.62 31.18 -35.92
C ASP A 722 -7.93 30.09 -36.76
N PRO A 723 -8.33 29.85 -38.03
CA PRO A 723 -7.71 28.84 -38.88
C PRO A 723 -6.18 28.97 -38.98
N SER A 724 -5.64 30.15 -38.68
CA SER A 724 -4.20 30.45 -38.66
C SER A 724 -3.45 29.96 -37.40
N ALA A 725 -4.14 29.58 -36.32
CA ALA A 725 -3.51 29.04 -35.09
C ALA A 725 -3.30 27.51 -35.13
N ARG A 726 -3.69 26.84 -36.23
CA ARG A 726 -3.54 25.38 -36.41
C ARG A 726 -2.29 24.96 -37.20
N SER A 727 -1.30 25.85 -37.42
CA SER A 727 -0.07 25.57 -38.19
C SER A 727 1.16 25.37 -37.32
#